data_AF-A0A0P6JIE2-F1
#
_entry.id   AF-A0A0P6JIE2-F1
#
_cell.length_a   1.000
_cell.length_b   1.000
_cell.length_c   1.000
_cell.angle_alpha   90.00
_cell.angle_beta   90.00
_cell.angle_gamma   90.00
#
_symmetry.space_group_name_H-M   'P 1'
#
loop_
_entity.id
_entity.type
_entity.pdbx_description
1 polymer ?
#
loop_
_entity_poly.entity_id
_entity_poly.type
_entity_poly.pdbx_seq_one_letter_code
_entity_poly.pdbx_strand_id
1 'polypeptide(L)'
;MSVVGIDLGFLNCYIAVARSGGIETIANEYSDRCTPACISLGSRTRAIGNAAKSQIVTNVRNTIHGFKKLHGRSFDDPVVQTERIRLPYELQKMPNGSAGVKVRYLEEERPFAIEQVSGMLLAKLKEIAENALKKPVADCVISVPSFFTDAERRSVLAAAQVAGLNCLRLMNETTAVALAYGIYKQDLPSLDEKPRNVVFIDMGHSAYQVSVCAFNKGKLKVLATTFDPYLGGRNFDEALVDYFCDEFKTKYKINVKENSRALLRLYQECEKLKKLMSANASDLPLNIECFMNDLDVSSKMNRAQYEQLCASLLARVEPPLKAVMEQANLQREDISSIEIVGGTTRIPAVKEQITKFFLKDISTTLNADEAVARGCALQCAILSPAFKVREFSITDIVPYSVTLRWKTSFEDGTGECEVFCKNHPAPFSKVITFHKKEPFELEAFYTDLFEVPYPDPRIGIFTIQNVFPQSDGDNSKVKVKVRVNVHGIFSVASASVIEKQNLEGDYSDASMETETSFKSENKDDVDKMQVDQEEGGHQKCHAEHTPEEEIDHTGAKTKPTPSDKQDQLNQTIKKGKAKSIDLPIHSSLCRQLGQDLINSYIENEGKMLMQDKLEKERNDAKNAVEEYVYDFRDRLGTVYENFITPEDMNKLSAILEYTENWLYEEGDDQPKQVYVDKLQELKKYGQPIQVRYMEHEERPKALNDLGKKIQLVMKVIEAYRSKVERYDHLDPAEVEKVEKYISDAMSWLNSKMNAQNKLSLTQDPVVRVAEIVAKSKELDEFCNPIIYKPKPEIEVAEDKAKANSEHNGPMDGQSGPETKPDIKDSSQHTKSSGEMEMD
;
A
#
# COMPACT_ATOMS: atom_id res chain seq x y z
N MET A 1 -7.04 -7.28 8.72
CA MET A 1 -6.81 -6.42 7.55
C MET A 1 -5.47 -5.73 7.72
N SER A 2 -4.62 -5.75 6.70
CA SER A 2 -3.35 -5.02 6.68
C SER A 2 -3.60 -3.64 6.08
N VAL A 3 -3.02 -2.58 6.64
CA VAL A 3 -3.13 -1.22 6.11
C VAL A 3 -1.88 -0.92 5.31
N VAL A 4 -2.04 -0.76 3.99
CA VAL A 4 -0.95 -0.53 3.05
C VAL A 4 -1.32 0.59 2.07
N GLY A 5 -0.50 1.62 2.02
CA GLY A 5 -0.52 2.67 1.00
C GLY A 5 0.66 2.51 0.06
N ILE A 6 0.37 2.47 -1.24
CA ILE A 6 1.39 2.38 -2.30
C ILE A 6 1.40 3.72 -3.03
N ASP A 7 2.56 4.37 -3.07
CA ASP A 7 2.85 5.36 -4.09
C ASP A 7 3.42 4.65 -5.32
N LEU A 8 2.70 4.73 -6.45
CA LEU A 8 3.04 4.08 -7.71
C LEU A 8 3.75 5.05 -8.68
N GLY A 9 4.70 5.85 -8.20
CA GLY A 9 5.43 6.85 -8.98
C GLY A 9 6.20 6.34 -10.21
N PHE A 10 6.45 7.23 -11.18
CA PHE A 10 7.00 6.89 -12.51
C PHE A 10 8.42 6.29 -12.53
N LEU A 11 9.27 6.64 -11.57
CA LEU A 11 10.67 6.17 -11.48
C LEU A 11 10.89 5.24 -10.29
N ASN A 12 10.39 5.64 -9.12
CA ASN A 12 10.43 4.88 -7.89
C ASN A 12 9.01 4.80 -7.32
N CYS A 13 8.75 3.74 -6.58
CA CYS A 13 7.54 3.52 -5.80
C CYS A 13 7.91 3.55 -4.31
N TYR A 14 6.96 3.96 -3.46
CA TYR A 14 7.13 3.97 -2.00
C TYR A 14 5.97 3.22 -1.36
N ILE A 15 6.23 2.56 -0.24
CA ILE A 15 5.20 1.83 0.52
C ILE A 15 5.15 2.41 1.92
N ALA A 16 3.94 2.71 2.40
CA ALA A 16 3.68 3.04 3.79
C ALA A 16 2.67 2.06 4.41
N VAL A 17 2.84 1.80 5.70
CA VAL A 17 2.00 0.87 6.47
C VAL A 17 1.61 1.47 7.81
N ALA A 18 0.56 0.93 8.43
CA ALA A 18 0.25 1.23 9.83
C ALA A 18 1.10 0.36 10.77
N ARG A 19 1.91 0.99 11.63
CA ARG A 19 2.69 0.33 12.69
C ARG A 19 2.71 1.20 13.94
N SER A 20 2.68 0.59 15.13
CA SER A 20 2.86 1.26 16.43
C SER A 20 1.95 2.50 16.67
N GLY A 21 0.73 2.49 16.13
CA GLY A 21 -0.22 3.60 16.25
C GLY A 21 -0.01 4.77 15.28
N GLY A 22 0.95 4.68 14.35
CA GLY A 22 1.23 5.69 13.32
C GLY A 22 1.34 5.10 11.92
N ILE A 23 1.62 5.98 10.95
CA ILE A 23 1.91 5.62 9.55
C ILE A 23 3.38 5.92 9.24
N GLU A 24 4.11 4.88 8.88
CA GLU A 24 5.53 4.93 8.47
C GLU A 24 5.73 4.33 7.08
N THR A 25 6.72 4.84 6.35
CA THR A 25 7.23 4.18 5.14
C THR A 25 8.18 3.04 5.50
N ILE A 26 8.18 1.98 4.69
CA ILE A 26 8.99 0.78 4.91
C ILE A 26 10.13 0.70 3.90
N ALA A 27 11.22 0.04 4.30
CA ALA A 27 12.33 -0.29 3.41
C ALA A 27 12.09 -1.62 2.67
N ASN A 28 12.72 -1.75 1.50
CA ASN A 28 12.80 -2.99 0.75
C ASN A 28 14.00 -3.86 1.21
N GLU A 29 14.24 -4.98 0.53
CA GLU A 29 15.33 -5.92 0.85
C GLU A 29 16.75 -5.35 0.70
N TYR A 30 16.91 -4.19 0.04
CA TYR A 30 18.17 -3.45 -0.06
C TYR A 30 18.32 -2.37 1.02
N SER A 31 17.39 -2.31 1.98
CA SER A 31 17.26 -1.24 2.99
C SER A 31 16.92 0.15 2.42
N ASP A 32 16.60 0.26 1.13
CA ASP A 32 16.09 1.50 0.53
C ASP A 32 14.61 1.69 0.86
N ARG A 33 14.21 2.93 1.20
CA ARG A 33 12.79 3.31 1.39
C ARG A 33 12.00 3.40 0.07
N CYS A 34 12.67 3.24 -1.06
CA CYS A 34 12.09 3.35 -2.39
C CYS A 34 12.45 2.14 -3.26
N THR A 35 11.50 1.70 -4.08
CA THR A 35 11.69 0.57 -5.00
C THR A 35 11.52 1.06 -6.44
N PRO A 36 12.55 0.97 -7.31
CA PRO A 36 12.47 1.38 -8.69
C PRO A 36 11.29 0.74 -9.45
N ALA A 37 10.61 1.52 -10.29
CA ALA A 37 9.57 1.05 -11.21
C ALA A 37 10.20 0.38 -12.44
N CYS A 38 10.90 -0.73 -12.20
CA CYS A 38 11.73 -1.44 -13.18
C CYS A 38 11.56 -2.96 -13.05
N ILE A 39 11.40 -3.64 -14.18
CA ILE A 39 11.26 -5.10 -14.29
C ILE A 39 12.28 -5.59 -15.32
N SER A 40 13.16 -6.52 -14.96
CA SER A 40 14.09 -7.19 -15.86
C SER A 40 13.69 -8.66 -15.98
N LEU A 41 13.57 -9.15 -17.21
CA LEU A 41 13.17 -10.52 -17.50
C LEU A 41 14.38 -11.29 -18.05
N GLY A 42 14.73 -12.38 -17.39
CA GLY A 42 15.91 -13.21 -17.71
C GLY A 42 15.57 -14.56 -18.35
N SER A 43 16.60 -15.39 -18.52
CA SER A 43 16.47 -16.78 -19.00
C SER A 43 15.87 -17.74 -17.97
N ARG A 44 15.82 -17.37 -16.68
CA ARG A 44 15.34 -18.26 -15.59
C ARG A 44 14.29 -17.64 -14.68
N THR A 45 14.47 -16.36 -14.38
CA THR A 45 13.69 -15.61 -13.39
C THR A 45 13.49 -14.18 -13.81
N ARG A 46 12.66 -13.49 -13.05
CA ARG A 46 12.42 -12.06 -13.13
C ARG A 46 13.19 -11.37 -12.01
N ALA A 47 13.81 -10.24 -12.32
CA ALA A 47 14.28 -9.28 -11.33
C ALA A 47 13.34 -8.08 -11.34
N ILE A 48 13.01 -7.52 -10.17
CA ILE A 48 12.07 -6.40 -10.03
C ILE A 48 12.67 -5.41 -9.02
N GLY A 49 12.43 -4.11 -9.22
CA GLY A 49 12.94 -3.07 -8.32
C GLY A 49 14.44 -2.83 -8.48
N ASN A 50 15.17 -2.79 -7.36
CA ASN A 50 16.61 -2.57 -7.32
C ASN A 50 17.38 -3.61 -8.15
N ALA A 51 17.01 -4.90 -8.04
CA ALA A 51 17.61 -5.98 -8.80
C ALA A 51 17.49 -5.77 -10.32
N ALA A 52 16.33 -5.29 -10.79
CA ALA A 52 16.12 -4.94 -12.21
C ALA A 52 16.93 -3.71 -12.62
N LYS A 53 16.98 -2.68 -11.77
CA LYS A 53 17.73 -1.45 -12.03
C LYS A 53 19.23 -1.71 -12.21
N SER A 54 19.81 -2.64 -11.46
CA SER A 54 21.21 -3.07 -11.64
C SER A 54 21.48 -3.77 -12.98
N GLN A 55 20.44 -4.32 -13.62
CA GLN A 55 20.54 -5.03 -14.90
C GLN A 55 20.20 -4.16 -16.13
N ILE A 56 19.82 -2.88 -15.94
CA ILE A 56 19.30 -2.02 -17.01
C ILE A 56 20.24 -1.82 -18.20
N VAL A 57 21.57 -1.87 -17.99
CA VAL A 57 22.58 -1.78 -19.05
C VAL A 57 22.93 -3.15 -19.63
N THR A 58 23.03 -4.18 -18.78
CA THR A 58 23.44 -5.53 -19.21
C THR A 58 22.32 -6.22 -19.97
N ASN A 59 21.09 -6.22 -19.44
CA ASN A 59 19.87 -6.82 -20.00
C ASN A 59 18.94 -5.77 -20.68
N VAL A 60 19.54 -4.81 -21.39
CA VAL A 60 18.90 -3.60 -21.94
C VAL A 60 17.58 -3.83 -22.71
N ARG A 61 17.46 -4.89 -23.52
CA ARG A 61 16.26 -5.17 -24.32
C ARG A 61 15.11 -5.83 -23.56
N ASN A 62 15.39 -6.43 -22.39
CA ASN A 62 14.41 -7.14 -21.58
C ASN A 62 14.20 -6.46 -20.20
N THR A 63 14.75 -5.24 -20.02
CA THR A 63 14.56 -4.42 -18.83
C THR A 63 13.56 -3.30 -19.12
N ILE A 64 12.35 -3.47 -18.60
CA ILE A 64 11.19 -2.61 -18.81
C ILE A 64 11.19 -1.50 -17.74
N HIS A 65 11.17 -0.25 -18.17
CA HIS A 65 11.17 0.94 -17.31
C HIS A 65 10.40 2.10 -17.99
N GLY A 66 9.76 2.99 -17.23
CA GLY A 66 8.98 4.10 -17.81
C GLY A 66 7.65 3.71 -18.47
N PHE A 67 7.28 2.43 -18.42
CA PHE A 67 6.06 1.84 -18.99
C PHE A 67 4.75 2.45 -18.45
N LYS A 68 4.74 3.11 -17.28
CA LYS A 68 3.51 3.62 -16.65
C LYS A 68 2.76 4.65 -17.49
N LYS A 69 3.43 5.37 -18.41
CA LYS A 69 2.78 6.27 -19.37
C LYS A 69 1.91 5.55 -20.41
N LEU A 70 2.05 4.22 -20.53
CA LEU A 70 1.39 3.38 -21.52
C LEU A 70 0.09 2.75 -20.99
N HIS A 71 -0.26 2.95 -19.72
CA HIS A 71 -1.52 2.49 -19.13
C HIS A 71 -2.73 3.00 -19.93
N GLY A 72 -3.69 2.11 -20.24
CA GLY A 72 -4.91 2.46 -20.99
C GLY A 72 -4.69 2.98 -22.43
N ARG A 73 -3.45 3.07 -22.93
CA ARG A 73 -3.16 3.58 -24.28
C ARG A 73 -3.31 2.51 -25.35
N SER A 74 -3.82 2.94 -26.51
CA SER A 74 -3.72 2.17 -27.76
C SER A 74 -2.25 2.16 -28.18
N PHE A 75 -1.83 1.10 -28.86
CA PHE A 75 -0.54 1.09 -29.52
C PHE A 75 -0.38 2.25 -30.51
N ASP A 76 -1.45 2.61 -31.23
CA ASP A 76 -1.43 3.61 -32.29
C ASP A 76 -1.55 5.07 -31.77
N ASP A 77 -1.54 5.27 -30.45
CA ASP A 77 -1.56 6.59 -29.82
C ASP A 77 -0.26 7.37 -30.15
N PRO A 78 -0.33 8.63 -30.62
CA PRO A 78 0.86 9.44 -30.93
C PRO A 78 1.85 9.56 -29.77
N VAL A 79 1.37 9.56 -28.52
CA VAL A 79 2.21 9.57 -27.31
C VAL A 79 2.97 8.25 -27.20
N VAL A 80 2.31 7.11 -27.44
CA VAL A 80 2.95 5.79 -27.43
C VAL A 80 3.99 5.68 -28.53
N GLN A 81 3.71 6.15 -29.76
CA GLN A 81 4.71 6.14 -30.84
C GLN A 81 5.90 7.08 -30.55
N THR A 82 5.67 8.22 -29.88
CA THR A 82 6.73 9.15 -29.45
C THR A 82 7.59 8.57 -28.32
N GLU A 83 7.00 7.80 -27.41
CA GLU A 83 7.74 7.09 -26.36
C GLU A 83 8.48 5.86 -26.94
N ARG A 84 7.89 5.15 -27.91
CA ARG A 84 8.46 3.95 -28.55
C ARG A 84 9.87 4.16 -29.09
N ILE A 85 10.15 5.31 -29.71
CA ILE A 85 11.48 5.63 -30.26
C ILE A 85 12.54 5.96 -29.19
N ARG A 86 12.13 6.14 -27.92
CA ARG A 86 13.01 6.49 -26.79
C ARG A 86 13.26 5.32 -25.84
N LEU A 87 12.50 4.23 -25.96
CA LEU A 87 12.61 3.06 -25.10
C LEU A 87 13.61 2.05 -25.69
N PRO A 88 14.44 1.40 -24.85
CA PRO A 88 15.45 0.43 -25.31
C PRO A 88 14.89 -0.97 -25.61
N TYR A 89 13.62 -1.21 -25.27
CA TYR A 89 12.89 -2.47 -25.44
C TYR A 89 11.73 -2.31 -26.44
N GLU A 90 11.28 -3.41 -27.03
CA GLU A 90 10.28 -3.38 -28.09
C GLU A 90 8.86 -3.19 -27.53
N LEU A 91 8.09 -2.25 -28.08
CA LEU A 91 6.64 -2.15 -27.87
C LEU A 91 5.90 -2.95 -28.95
N GLN A 92 4.84 -3.65 -28.54
CA GLN A 92 3.98 -4.45 -29.42
C GLN A 92 2.51 -4.06 -29.26
N LYS A 93 1.75 -4.18 -30.36
CA LYS A 93 0.29 -4.04 -30.36
C LYS A 93 -0.35 -5.32 -29.86
N MET A 94 -1.09 -5.22 -28.76
CA MET A 94 -1.80 -6.36 -28.17
C MET A 94 -3.08 -6.68 -28.99
N PRO A 95 -3.68 -7.89 -28.86
CA PRO A 95 -4.86 -8.28 -29.66
C PRO A 95 -6.10 -7.38 -29.49
N ASN A 96 -6.24 -6.73 -28.33
CA ASN A 96 -7.26 -5.72 -28.02
C ASN A 96 -6.92 -4.31 -28.57
N GLY A 97 -5.80 -4.14 -29.27
CA GLY A 97 -5.29 -2.87 -29.76
C GLY A 97 -4.52 -2.02 -28.73
N SER A 98 -4.40 -2.45 -27.47
CA SER A 98 -3.61 -1.71 -26.47
C SER A 98 -2.11 -1.78 -26.75
N ALA A 99 -1.37 -0.87 -26.14
CA ALA A 99 0.08 -1.00 -26.02
C ALA A 99 0.43 -2.21 -25.13
N GLY A 100 1.55 -2.84 -25.44
CA GLY A 100 2.22 -3.87 -24.64
C GLY A 100 3.71 -3.86 -24.93
N VAL A 101 4.46 -4.72 -24.25
CA VAL A 101 5.92 -4.88 -24.42
C VAL A 101 6.22 -6.27 -24.95
N LYS A 102 7.28 -6.38 -25.76
CA LYS A 102 7.81 -7.66 -26.25
C LYS A 102 9.23 -7.82 -25.76
N VAL A 103 9.48 -8.96 -25.11
CA VAL A 103 10.71 -9.25 -24.34
C VAL A 103 11.05 -10.73 -24.46
N ARG A 104 12.31 -11.08 -24.25
CA ARG A 104 12.73 -12.48 -24.08
C ARG A 104 12.67 -12.87 -22.61
N TYR A 105 11.88 -13.89 -22.29
CA TYR A 105 11.73 -14.44 -20.93
C TYR A 105 11.65 -15.96 -21.00
N LEU A 106 12.43 -16.66 -20.17
CA LEU A 106 12.62 -18.11 -20.27
C LEU A 106 13.04 -18.54 -21.70
N GLU A 107 13.98 -17.78 -22.26
CA GLU A 107 14.56 -17.94 -23.61
C GLU A 107 13.59 -17.71 -24.80
N GLU A 108 12.28 -17.64 -24.55
CA GLU A 108 11.23 -17.38 -25.53
C GLU A 108 10.89 -15.89 -25.68
N GLU A 109 10.46 -15.47 -26.87
CA GLU A 109 9.86 -14.13 -27.05
C GLU A 109 8.40 -14.13 -26.59
N ARG A 110 8.07 -13.28 -25.62
CA ARG A 110 6.74 -13.22 -25.01
C ARG A 110 6.17 -11.79 -24.99
N PRO A 111 4.91 -11.57 -25.41
CA PRO A 111 4.21 -10.30 -25.23
C PRO A 111 3.66 -10.19 -23.80
N PHE A 112 3.77 -9.01 -23.21
CA PHE A 112 3.11 -8.66 -21.95
C PHE A 112 2.31 -7.36 -22.09
N ALA A 113 1.06 -7.37 -21.62
CA ALA A 113 0.28 -6.16 -21.47
C ALA A 113 0.88 -5.25 -20.38
N ILE A 114 0.62 -3.95 -20.44
CA ILE A 114 1.11 -2.98 -19.43
C ILE A 114 0.53 -3.30 -18.06
N GLU A 115 -0.70 -3.81 -18.00
CA GLU A 115 -1.35 -4.32 -16.80
C GLU A 115 -0.59 -5.50 -16.18
N GLN A 116 -0.03 -6.40 -16.99
CA GLN A 116 0.80 -7.51 -16.50
C GLN A 116 2.11 -6.98 -15.92
N VAL A 117 2.83 -6.11 -16.65
CA VAL A 117 4.10 -5.51 -16.19
C VAL A 117 3.90 -4.75 -14.86
N SER A 118 2.84 -3.95 -14.77
CA SER A 118 2.45 -3.27 -13.53
C SER A 118 2.03 -4.23 -12.44
N GLY A 119 1.38 -5.35 -12.79
CA GLY A 119 1.07 -6.46 -11.89
C GLY A 119 2.32 -7.09 -11.26
N MET A 120 3.37 -7.35 -12.05
CA MET A 120 4.65 -7.86 -11.52
C MET A 120 5.24 -6.90 -10.47
N LEU A 121 5.25 -5.59 -10.78
CA LEU A 121 5.73 -4.56 -9.86
C LEU A 121 4.88 -4.50 -8.59
N LEU A 122 3.56 -4.51 -8.71
CA LEU A 122 2.64 -4.49 -7.57
C LEU A 122 2.76 -5.77 -6.72
N ALA A 123 2.99 -6.94 -7.33
CA ALA A 123 3.27 -8.18 -6.62
C ALA A 123 4.58 -8.09 -5.81
N LYS A 124 5.63 -7.45 -6.35
CA LYS A 124 6.86 -7.19 -5.60
C LYS A 124 6.65 -6.19 -4.45
N LEU A 125 5.87 -5.13 -4.66
CA LEU A 125 5.55 -4.16 -3.61
C LEU A 125 4.69 -4.80 -2.50
N LYS A 126 3.80 -5.73 -2.86
CA LYS A 126 3.07 -6.59 -1.91
C LYS A 126 4.02 -7.48 -1.10
N GLU A 127 4.95 -8.18 -1.76
CA GLU A 127 5.96 -9.02 -1.08
C GLU A 127 6.75 -8.22 -0.03
N ILE A 128 7.21 -7.00 -0.38
CA ILE A 128 7.91 -6.10 0.55
C ILE A 128 7.02 -5.73 1.74
N ALA A 129 5.75 -5.40 1.50
CA ALA A 129 4.79 -5.09 2.57
C ALA A 129 4.51 -6.30 3.49
N GLU A 130 4.35 -7.50 2.93
CA GLU A 130 4.15 -8.75 3.67
C GLU A 130 5.38 -9.09 4.52
N ASN A 131 6.58 -8.93 3.94
CA ASN A 131 7.85 -9.12 4.64
C ASN A 131 8.06 -8.13 5.79
N ALA A 132 7.59 -6.88 5.67
CA ALA A 132 7.68 -5.86 6.72
C ALA A 132 6.59 -6.01 7.80
N LEU A 133 5.39 -6.48 7.46
CA LEU A 133 4.28 -6.67 8.40
C LEU A 133 4.25 -8.07 9.04
N LYS A 134 4.99 -9.04 8.48
CA LYS A 134 4.94 -10.47 8.83
C LYS A 134 3.52 -11.05 8.77
N LYS A 135 2.70 -10.53 7.85
CA LYS A 135 1.27 -10.84 7.67
C LYS A 135 0.90 -10.69 6.19
N PRO A 136 -0.05 -11.49 5.65
CA PRO A 136 -0.56 -11.31 4.30
C PRO A 136 -1.13 -9.91 4.04
N VAL A 137 -1.01 -9.44 2.80
CA VAL A 137 -1.53 -8.15 2.33
C VAL A 137 -2.52 -8.40 1.19
N ALA A 138 -3.81 -8.20 1.49
CA ALA A 138 -4.88 -8.28 0.51
C ALA A 138 -5.34 -6.88 0.07
N ASP A 139 -5.59 -6.00 1.03
CA ASP A 139 -6.16 -4.67 0.79
C ASP A 139 -5.08 -3.58 0.72
N CYS A 140 -5.24 -2.63 -0.21
CA CYS A 140 -4.36 -1.46 -0.32
C CYS A 140 -5.07 -0.24 -0.91
N VAL A 141 -4.42 0.93 -0.78
CA VAL A 141 -4.73 2.15 -1.54
C VAL A 141 -3.52 2.48 -2.42
N ILE A 142 -3.76 2.78 -3.69
CA ILE A 142 -2.72 3.01 -4.70
C ILE A 142 -2.83 4.45 -5.21
N SER A 143 -1.70 5.16 -5.29
CA SER A 143 -1.66 6.50 -5.90
C SER A 143 -1.78 6.42 -7.42
N VAL A 144 -2.40 7.44 -8.01
CA VAL A 144 -2.35 7.73 -9.44
C VAL A 144 -2.23 9.24 -9.65
N PRO A 145 -1.59 9.69 -10.74
CA PRO A 145 -1.64 11.10 -11.12
C PRO A 145 -3.08 11.60 -11.27
N SER A 146 -3.33 12.83 -10.85
CA SER A 146 -4.65 13.48 -10.93
C SER A 146 -5.24 13.41 -12.35
N PHE A 147 -4.40 13.64 -13.36
CA PHE A 147 -4.72 13.61 -14.79
C PHE A 147 -4.93 12.21 -15.38
N PHE A 148 -4.82 11.13 -14.62
CA PHE A 148 -5.18 9.81 -15.15
C PHE A 148 -6.68 9.77 -15.51
N THR A 149 -6.94 9.40 -16.75
CA THR A 149 -8.25 9.17 -17.34
C THR A 149 -8.92 7.90 -16.80
N ASP A 150 -10.21 7.74 -17.08
CA ASP A 150 -10.99 6.55 -16.78
C ASP A 150 -10.31 5.25 -17.27
N ALA A 151 -9.77 5.23 -18.50
CA ALA A 151 -9.07 4.08 -19.07
C ALA A 151 -7.75 3.75 -18.35
N GLU A 152 -6.94 4.77 -18.03
CA GLU A 152 -5.73 4.60 -17.19
C GLU A 152 -6.06 4.06 -15.80
N ARG A 153 -7.07 4.62 -15.14
CA ARG A 153 -7.52 4.19 -13.82
C ARG A 153 -7.99 2.74 -13.83
N ARG A 154 -8.75 2.32 -14.84
CA ARG A 154 -9.13 0.91 -15.04
C ARG A 154 -7.91 0.00 -15.29
N SER A 155 -6.93 0.46 -16.07
CA SER A 155 -5.69 -0.26 -16.34
C SER A 155 -4.87 -0.49 -15.05
N VAL A 156 -4.77 0.51 -14.17
CA VAL A 156 -4.13 0.35 -12.84
C VAL A 156 -4.94 -0.58 -11.92
N LEU A 157 -6.28 -0.52 -11.92
CA LEU A 157 -7.12 -1.46 -11.17
C LEU A 157 -6.95 -2.91 -11.66
N ALA A 158 -6.85 -3.14 -12.98
CA ALA A 158 -6.58 -4.45 -13.54
C ALA A 158 -5.20 -4.97 -13.11
N ALA A 159 -4.17 -4.11 -13.12
CA ALA A 159 -2.83 -4.47 -12.61
C ALA A 159 -2.85 -4.86 -11.11
N ALA A 160 -3.65 -4.18 -10.29
CA ALA A 160 -3.84 -4.55 -8.88
C ALA A 160 -4.49 -5.94 -8.74
N GLN A 161 -5.50 -6.26 -9.56
CA GLN A 161 -6.09 -7.61 -9.59
C GLN A 161 -5.05 -8.68 -10.00
N VAL A 162 -4.21 -8.40 -11.00
CA VAL A 162 -3.12 -9.32 -11.42
C VAL A 162 -2.14 -9.62 -10.29
N ALA A 163 -1.83 -8.61 -9.45
CA ALA A 163 -0.99 -8.79 -8.25
C ALA A 163 -1.70 -9.48 -7.05
N GLY A 164 -2.99 -9.82 -7.19
CA GLY A 164 -3.80 -10.31 -6.08
C GLY A 164 -3.97 -9.28 -4.96
N LEU A 165 -4.19 -8.02 -5.32
CA LEU A 165 -4.47 -6.89 -4.43
C LEU A 165 -5.89 -6.35 -4.66
N ASN A 166 -6.65 -6.22 -3.58
CA ASN A 166 -7.90 -5.48 -3.54
C ASN A 166 -7.59 -3.98 -3.35
N CYS A 167 -7.69 -3.21 -4.44
CA CYS A 167 -7.50 -1.77 -4.39
C CYS A 167 -8.76 -1.08 -3.83
N LEU A 168 -8.75 -0.76 -2.53
CA LEU A 168 -9.87 -0.11 -1.83
C LEU A 168 -10.19 1.29 -2.40
N ARG A 169 -9.17 2.00 -2.89
CA ARG A 169 -9.29 3.30 -3.56
C ARG A 169 -8.07 3.56 -4.44
N LEU A 170 -8.30 4.11 -5.63
CA LEU A 170 -7.27 4.87 -6.35
C LEU A 170 -7.31 6.30 -5.83
N MET A 171 -6.17 6.83 -5.42
CA MET A 171 -6.08 8.16 -4.81
C MET A 171 -5.22 9.07 -5.66
N ASN A 172 -5.71 10.29 -5.94
CA ASN A 172 -4.92 11.30 -6.63
C ASN A 172 -3.67 11.64 -5.78
N GLU A 173 -2.47 11.62 -6.36
CA GLU A 173 -1.18 11.85 -5.68
C GLU A 173 -1.21 13.13 -4.80
N THR A 174 -1.65 14.26 -5.37
CA THR A 174 -1.77 15.53 -4.64
C THR A 174 -2.83 15.50 -3.53
N THR A 175 -3.88 14.69 -3.66
CA THR A 175 -4.90 14.52 -2.61
C THR A 175 -4.39 13.62 -1.47
N ALA A 176 -3.53 12.65 -1.78
CA ALA A 176 -2.84 11.85 -0.76
C ALA A 176 -1.91 12.73 0.08
N VAL A 177 -1.15 13.62 -0.57
CA VAL A 177 -0.29 14.63 0.07
C VAL A 177 -1.14 15.59 0.94
N ALA A 178 -2.28 16.05 0.42
CA ALA A 178 -3.20 16.92 1.16
C ALA A 178 -3.82 16.23 2.40
N LEU A 179 -4.14 14.93 2.33
CA LEU A 179 -4.56 14.15 3.49
C LEU A 179 -3.43 14.02 4.52
N ALA A 180 -2.22 13.69 4.07
CA ALA A 180 -1.04 13.59 4.93
C ALA A 180 -0.70 14.91 5.63
N TYR A 181 -0.97 16.05 5.00
CA TYR A 181 -0.93 17.37 5.66
C TYR A 181 -2.07 17.54 6.67
N GLY A 182 -3.31 17.46 6.21
CA GLY A 182 -4.48 17.93 6.97
C GLY A 182 -4.78 17.12 8.24
N ILE A 183 -4.51 15.82 8.25
CA ILE A 183 -4.90 14.97 9.40
C ILE A 183 -4.04 15.23 10.64
N TYR A 184 -2.77 15.60 10.46
CA TYR A 184 -1.82 15.88 11.54
C TYR A 184 -1.84 17.34 12.01
N LYS A 185 -2.38 18.29 11.21
CA LYS A 185 -2.56 19.67 11.66
C LYS A 185 -3.64 19.75 12.76
N GLN A 186 -3.32 20.48 13.82
CA GLN A 186 -4.18 20.65 14.99
C GLN A 186 -4.87 22.04 14.99
N ASP A 187 -4.23 23.00 14.34
CA ASP A 187 -4.55 24.43 14.24
C ASP A 187 -5.44 24.78 13.02
N LEU A 188 -6.12 23.79 12.43
CA LEU A 188 -7.05 24.04 11.32
C LEU A 188 -8.31 24.78 11.79
N PRO A 189 -8.83 25.75 11.01
CA PRO A 189 -10.06 26.48 11.35
C PRO A 189 -11.23 25.54 11.63
N SER A 190 -12.15 25.95 12.49
CA SER A 190 -13.43 25.27 12.71
C SER A 190 -14.26 25.19 11.41
N LEU A 191 -15.36 24.42 11.41
CA LEU A 191 -16.20 24.25 10.22
C LEU A 191 -16.98 25.52 9.83
N ASP A 192 -17.16 26.44 10.77
CA ASP A 192 -17.90 27.69 10.60
C ASP A 192 -16.98 28.88 10.22
N GLU A 193 -15.67 28.70 10.33
CA GLU A 193 -14.65 29.68 9.92
C GLU A 193 -14.24 29.52 8.45
N LYS A 194 -13.69 30.59 7.88
CA LYS A 194 -13.11 30.54 6.52
C LYS A 194 -12.03 29.43 6.46
N PRO A 195 -12.06 28.57 5.42
CA PRO A 195 -11.11 27.48 5.31
C PRO A 195 -9.69 28.00 5.10
N ARG A 196 -8.71 27.23 5.57
CA ARG A 196 -7.30 27.48 5.24
C ARG A 196 -7.02 26.92 3.85
N ASN A 197 -6.75 27.79 2.88
CA ASN A 197 -6.39 27.38 1.52
C ASN A 197 -4.89 27.09 1.43
N VAL A 198 -4.53 25.91 0.94
CA VAL A 198 -3.14 25.45 0.77
C VAL A 198 -2.95 24.95 -0.65
N VAL A 199 -1.85 25.36 -1.29
CA VAL A 199 -1.44 24.83 -2.60
C VAL A 199 -0.50 23.66 -2.37
N PHE A 200 -0.77 22.52 -3.00
CA PHE A 200 0.14 21.39 -3.08
C PHE A 200 0.71 21.30 -4.49
N ILE A 201 2.04 21.21 -4.58
CA ILE A 201 2.77 21.14 -5.85
C ILE A 201 3.61 19.86 -5.84
N ASP A 202 3.35 18.98 -6.80
CA ASP A 202 4.13 17.75 -7.01
C ASP A 202 4.87 17.84 -8.35
N MET A 203 6.18 17.68 -8.32
CA MET A 203 6.99 17.52 -9.54
C MET A 203 7.83 16.25 -9.46
N GLY A 204 7.24 15.16 -9.92
CA GLY A 204 7.88 13.84 -9.98
C GLY A 204 8.86 13.68 -11.15
N HIS A 205 9.14 12.43 -11.50
CA HIS A 205 10.06 12.09 -12.61
C HIS A 205 9.50 12.43 -14.00
N SER A 206 8.19 12.47 -14.21
CA SER A 206 7.62 12.57 -15.57
C SER A 206 6.45 13.53 -15.73
N ALA A 207 5.92 14.08 -14.64
CA ALA A 207 4.79 14.99 -14.66
C ALA A 207 4.87 16.01 -13.52
N TYR A 208 4.18 17.12 -13.73
CA TYR A 208 4.06 18.26 -12.84
C TYR A 208 2.58 18.49 -12.55
N GLN A 209 2.21 18.60 -11.27
CA GLN A 209 0.83 18.66 -10.81
C GLN A 209 0.68 19.69 -9.71
N VAL A 210 -0.44 20.41 -9.74
CA VAL A 210 -0.78 21.46 -8.80
C VAL A 210 -2.21 21.27 -8.35
N SER A 211 -2.46 21.37 -7.05
CA SER A 211 -3.78 21.23 -6.45
C SER A 211 -4.00 22.28 -5.38
N VAL A 212 -5.17 22.94 -5.39
CA VAL A 212 -5.57 23.90 -4.36
C VAL A 212 -6.58 23.23 -3.45
N CYS A 213 -6.31 23.21 -2.15
CA CYS A 213 -7.11 22.50 -1.15
C CYS A 213 -7.57 23.45 -0.04
N ALA A 214 -8.86 23.39 0.29
CA ALA A 214 -9.47 24.07 1.42
C ALA A 214 -9.55 23.12 2.63
N PHE A 215 -9.03 23.57 3.77
CA PHE A 215 -9.06 22.81 5.03
C PHE A 215 -9.89 23.50 6.12
N ASN A 216 -10.73 22.68 6.77
CA ASN A 216 -11.29 22.95 8.10
C ASN A 216 -10.96 21.74 9.00
N LYS A 217 -11.23 21.84 10.30
CA LYS A 217 -10.99 20.79 11.30
C LYS A 217 -11.76 19.51 10.93
N GLY A 218 -11.03 18.47 10.54
CA GLY A 218 -11.60 17.19 10.12
C GLY A 218 -12.15 17.17 8.68
N LYS A 219 -11.83 18.15 7.84
CA LYS A 219 -12.37 18.26 6.47
C LYS A 219 -11.33 18.80 5.49
N LEU A 220 -11.14 18.07 4.40
CA LEU A 220 -10.39 18.47 3.20
C LEU A 220 -11.35 18.52 2.01
N LYS A 221 -11.36 19.65 1.29
CA LYS A 221 -11.98 19.76 -0.03
C LYS A 221 -10.94 20.22 -1.04
N VAL A 222 -10.72 19.43 -2.09
CA VAL A 222 -9.96 19.89 -3.27
C VAL A 222 -10.84 20.89 -4.04
N LEU A 223 -10.30 22.05 -4.40
CA LEU A 223 -11.00 23.11 -5.12
C LEU A 223 -10.77 23.03 -6.63
N ALA A 224 -9.51 22.91 -7.04
CA ALA A 224 -9.09 22.79 -8.43
C ALA A 224 -7.77 22.02 -8.53
N THR A 225 -7.54 21.36 -9.66
CA THR A 225 -6.26 20.70 -9.97
C THR A 225 -5.87 20.95 -11.42
N THR A 226 -4.58 21.21 -11.65
CA THR A 226 -3.99 21.43 -12.98
C THR A 226 -2.63 20.75 -13.07
N PHE A 227 -2.12 20.57 -14.28
CA PHE A 227 -0.97 19.71 -14.50
C PHE A 227 -0.30 19.99 -15.85
N ASP A 228 0.97 19.61 -15.95
CA ASP A 228 1.66 19.33 -17.20
C ASP A 228 2.13 17.85 -17.16
N PRO A 229 1.50 16.94 -17.91
CA PRO A 229 1.79 15.51 -17.85
C PRO A 229 3.08 15.13 -18.60
N TYR A 230 3.77 16.11 -19.19
CA TYR A 230 4.99 15.95 -19.97
C TYR A 230 6.13 16.84 -19.46
N LEU A 231 6.09 17.24 -18.19
CA LEU A 231 7.11 18.05 -17.53
C LEU A 231 7.52 17.40 -16.20
N GLY A 232 8.71 16.82 -16.13
CA GLY A 232 9.26 16.27 -14.89
C GLY A 232 10.75 15.99 -15.00
N GLY A 233 11.31 15.38 -13.95
CA GLY A 233 12.75 15.16 -13.81
C GLY A 233 13.45 14.52 -15.01
N ARG A 234 12.75 13.68 -15.79
CA ARG A 234 13.20 13.10 -17.06
C ARG A 234 13.53 14.14 -18.12
N ASN A 235 12.68 15.16 -18.30
CA ASN A 235 12.91 16.18 -19.34
C ASN A 235 14.16 17.00 -19.01
N PHE A 236 14.36 17.23 -17.72
CA PHE A 236 15.53 17.85 -17.12
C PHE A 236 16.80 16.98 -17.23
N ASP A 237 16.69 15.65 -17.32
CA ASP A 237 17.80 14.74 -17.64
C ASP A 237 18.08 14.70 -19.15
N GLU A 238 17.03 14.64 -19.97
CA GLU A 238 17.09 14.60 -21.43
C GLU A 238 17.81 15.84 -22.00
N ALA A 239 17.60 17.03 -21.43
CA ALA A 239 18.34 18.25 -21.80
C ALA A 239 19.86 18.15 -21.56
N LEU A 240 20.30 17.45 -20.51
CA LEU A 240 21.73 17.18 -20.27
C LEU A 240 22.26 16.10 -21.22
N VAL A 241 21.49 15.03 -21.44
CA VAL A 241 21.86 13.95 -22.35
C VAL A 241 22.03 14.46 -23.77
N ASP A 242 21.12 15.30 -24.26
CA ASP A 242 21.23 15.91 -25.59
C ASP A 242 22.48 16.80 -25.72
N TYR A 243 22.75 17.66 -24.72
CA TYR A 243 23.96 18.48 -24.68
C TYR A 243 25.24 17.64 -24.75
N PHE A 244 25.37 16.60 -23.91
CA PHE A 244 26.57 15.76 -23.90
C PHE A 244 26.65 14.85 -25.13
N CYS A 245 25.53 14.44 -25.73
CA CYS A 245 25.53 13.73 -27.01
C CYS A 245 26.17 14.59 -28.11
N ASP A 246 25.80 15.88 -28.20
CA ASP A 246 26.35 16.80 -29.20
C ASP A 246 27.81 17.21 -28.88
N GLU A 247 28.16 17.39 -27.60
CA GLU A 247 29.56 17.59 -27.20
C GLU A 247 30.41 16.38 -27.59
N PHE A 248 29.99 15.14 -27.26
CA PHE A 248 30.79 13.94 -27.50
C PHE A 248 30.90 13.58 -28.98
N LYS A 249 29.85 13.84 -29.77
CA LYS A 249 29.89 13.77 -31.23
C LYS A 249 30.90 14.77 -31.82
N THR A 250 31.06 15.93 -31.20
CA THR A 250 32.00 16.97 -31.65
C THR A 250 33.44 16.69 -31.21
N LYS A 251 33.63 16.33 -29.93
CA LYS A 251 34.92 16.22 -29.23
C LYS A 251 35.57 14.83 -29.37
N TYR A 252 34.78 13.77 -29.25
CA TYR A 252 35.24 12.37 -29.28
C TYR A 252 34.84 11.62 -30.56
N LYS A 253 34.05 12.25 -31.44
CA LYS A 253 33.53 11.68 -32.71
C LYS A 253 32.67 10.41 -32.55
N ILE A 254 32.06 10.22 -31.38
CA ILE A 254 31.14 9.10 -31.09
C ILE A 254 29.67 9.53 -31.20
N ASN A 255 28.80 8.66 -31.75
CA ASN A 255 27.36 8.89 -31.74
C ASN A 255 26.68 8.04 -30.66
N VAL A 256 26.46 8.63 -29.48
CA VAL A 256 25.87 7.94 -28.32
C VAL A 256 24.46 7.43 -28.60
N LYS A 257 23.67 8.13 -29.43
CA LYS A 257 22.26 7.80 -29.70
C LYS A 257 22.08 6.51 -30.50
N GLU A 258 23.13 6.02 -31.17
CA GLU A 258 23.13 4.73 -31.88
C GLU A 258 23.37 3.53 -30.94
N ASN A 259 23.87 3.76 -29.72
CA ASN A 259 24.20 2.69 -28.77
C ASN A 259 23.37 2.83 -27.48
N SER A 260 22.31 2.01 -27.38
CA SER A 260 21.38 2.02 -26.24
C SER A 260 22.07 1.81 -24.88
N ARG A 261 23.17 1.06 -24.81
CA ARG A 261 23.93 0.87 -23.55
C ARG A 261 24.69 2.13 -23.16
N ALA A 262 25.38 2.77 -24.11
CA ALA A 262 26.06 4.04 -23.87
C ALA A 262 25.06 5.14 -23.50
N LEU A 263 23.93 5.23 -24.21
CA LEU A 263 22.86 6.19 -23.92
C LEU A 263 22.29 6.01 -22.50
N LEU A 264 21.99 4.79 -22.07
CA LEU A 264 21.53 4.53 -20.70
C LEU A 264 22.56 4.88 -19.63
N ARG A 265 23.85 4.60 -19.86
CA ARG A 265 24.93 5.03 -18.96
C ARG A 265 24.99 6.55 -18.87
N LEU A 266 24.87 7.26 -20.00
CA LEU A 266 24.84 8.72 -20.02
C LEU A 266 23.62 9.28 -19.26
N TYR A 267 22.44 8.69 -19.41
CA TYR A 267 21.25 9.04 -18.61
C TYR A 267 21.50 8.89 -17.10
N GLN A 268 22.15 7.81 -16.66
CA GLN A 268 22.47 7.57 -15.25
C GLN A 268 23.43 8.65 -14.69
N GLU A 269 24.47 9.02 -15.44
CA GLU A 269 25.39 10.08 -15.01
C GLU A 269 24.77 11.47 -15.08
N CYS A 270 23.89 11.75 -16.07
CA CYS A 270 23.13 13.00 -16.12
C CYS A 270 22.16 13.13 -14.93
N GLU A 271 21.47 12.05 -14.54
CA GLU A 271 20.58 12.05 -13.36
C GLU A 271 21.36 12.37 -12.07
N LYS A 272 22.56 11.78 -11.90
CA LYS A 272 23.47 12.10 -10.78
C LYS A 272 23.93 13.55 -10.84
N LEU A 273 24.38 14.03 -11.99
CA LEU A 273 24.88 15.39 -12.19
C LEU A 273 23.80 16.44 -11.87
N LYS A 274 22.55 16.23 -12.34
CA LYS A 274 21.38 17.05 -11.99
C LYS A 274 21.14 17.14 -10.48
N LYS A 275 21.22 16.00 -9.79
CA LYS A 275 21.06 15.94 -8.32
C LYS A 275 22.19 16.68 -7.60
N LEU A 276 23.44 16.50 -8.03
CA LEU A 276 24.59 17.22 -7.49
C LEU A 276 24.49 18.74 -7.74
N MET A 277 24.05 19.17 -8.92
CA MET A 277 23.80 20.59 -9.23
C MET A 277 22.68 21.20 -8.39
N SER A 278 21.74 20.41 -7.87
CA SER A 278 20.70 20.92 -6.96
C SER A 278 21.28 21.34 -5.60
N ALA A 279 22.40 20.75 -5.18
CA ALA A 279 23.15 21.17 -3.99
C ALA A 279 24.25 22.19 -4.32
N ASN A 280 25.12 21.88 -5.28
CA ASN A 280 26.31 22.64 -5.61
C ASN A 280 26.12 23.51 -6.87
N ALA A 281 26.59 24.76 -6.84
CA ALA A 281 26.44 25.70 -7.97
C ALA A 281 27.63 25.72 -8.93
N SER A 282 28.80 25.27 -8.46
CA SER A 282 30.07 25.27 -9.18
C SER A 282 30.11 24.27 -10.34
N ASP A 283 31.19 24.32 -11.13
CA ASP A 283 31.53 23.25 -12.07
C ASP A 283 31.60 21.89 -11.35
N LEU A 284 30.89 20.90 -11.90
CA LEU A 284 30.89 19.50 -11.47
C LEU A 284 31.33 18.63 -12.65
N PRO A 285 32.22 17.64 -12.43
CA PRO A 285 32.70 16.77 -13.51
C PRO A 285 31.65 15.73 -13.91
N LEU A 286 31.67 15.35 -15.18
CA LEU A 286 31.05 14.14 -15.72
C LEU A 286 32.13 13.32 -16.40
N ASN A 287 32.49 12.19 -15.79
CA ASN A 287 33.52 11.28 -16.27
C ASN A 287 32.91 9.89 -16.44
N ILE A 288 33.07 9.27 -17.61
CA ILE A 288 32.58 7.92 -17.88
C ILE A 288 33.67 7.11 -18.57
N GLU A 289 34.18 6.11 -17.87
CA GLU A 289 35.24 5.20 -18.33
C GLU A 289 34.69 4.14 -19.30
N CYS A 290 35.50 3.72 -20.27
CA CYS A 290 35.15 2.74 -21.31
C CYS A 290 33.74 2.97 -21.87
N PHE A 291 33.42 4.22 -22.25
CA PHE A 291 32.06 4.65 -22.52
C PHE A 291 31.52 4.08 -23.83
N MET A 292 32.33 4.19 -24.90
CA MET A 292 32.05 3.64 -26.22
C MET A 292 33.36 3.51 -27.00
N ASN A 293 33.55 2.39 -27.73
CA ASN A 293 34.76 2.10 -28.50
C ASN A 293 36.06 2.20 -27.67
N ASP A 294 36.01 1.74 -26.42
CA ASP A 294 37.10 1.81 -25.43
C ASP A 294 37.65 3.23 -25.18
N LEU A 295 36.85 4.26 -25.48
CA LEU A 295 37.15 5.66 -25.16
C LEU A 295 36.51 6.08 -23.85
N ASP A 296 37.30 6.74 -23.01
CA ASP A 296 36.81 7.48 -21.85
C ASP A 296 36.31 8.87 -22.28
N VAL A 297 35.20 9.31 -21.69
CA VAL A 297 34.67 10.66 -21.89
C VAL A 297 34.72 11.45 -20.59
N SER A 298 35.16 12.71 -20.70
CA SER A 298 35.24 13.65 -19.58
C SER A 298 34.74 15.03 -20.01
N SER A 299 33.83 15.60 -19.22
CA SER A 299 33.33 16.96 -19.37
C SER A 299 32.93 17.53 -18.00
N LYS A 300 32.29 18.69 -17.99
CA LYS A 300 31.77 19.35 -16.78
C LYS A 300 30.51 20.14 -17.08
N MET A 301 29.72 20.38 -16.05
CA MET A 301 28.54 21.26 -16.08
C MET A 301 28.46 22.06 -14.78
N ASN A 302 27.95 23.29 -14.83
CA ASN A 302 27.54 24.04 -13.64
C ASN A 302 26.06 24.38 -13.68
N ARG A 303 25.51 24.78 -12.53
CA ARG A 303 24.08 25.07 -12.38
C ARG A 303 23.57 26.13 -13.35
N ALA A 304 24.32 27.22 -13.55
CA ALA A 304 23.89 28.33 -14.40
C ALA A 304 23.75 27.92 -15.87
N GLN A 305 24.73 27.16 -16.40
CA GLN A 305 24.65 26.58 -17.75
C GLN A 305 23.48 25.60 -17.87
N TYR A 306 23.28 24.75 -16.86
CA TYR A 306 22.19 23.79 -16.83
C TYR A 306 20.79 24.46 -16.80
N GLU A 307 20.62 25.49 -15.98
CA GLU A 307 19.37 26.26 -15.91
C GLU A 307 19.09 27.01 -17.22
N GLN A 308 20.14 27.49 -17.90
CA GLN A 308 20.02 28.06 -19.26
C GLN A 308 19.59 27.02 -20.30
N LEU A 309 20.16 25.80 -20.29
CA LEU A 309 19.73 24.69 -21.16
C LEU A 309 18.26 24.32 -20.91
N CYS A 310 17.80 24.44 -19.67
CA CYS A 310 16.44 24.09 -19.25
C CYS A 310 15.43 25.26 -19.29
N ALA A 311 15.79 26.43 -19.83
CA ALA A 311 14.95 27.63 -19.79
C ALA A 311 13.52 27.42 -20.35
N SER A 312 13.38 26.63 -21.42
CA SER A 312 12.07 26.29 -22.02
C SER A 312 11.22 25.34 -21.15
N LEU A 313 11.86 24.50 -20.34
CA LEU A 313 11.19 23.64 -19.35
C LEU A 313 10.78 24.45 -18.12
N LEU A 314 11.63 25.37 -17.66
CA LEU A 314 11.35 26.26 -16.54
C LEU A 314 10.17 27.21 -16.84
N ALA A 315 10.05 27.69 -18.08
CA ALA A 315 8.91 28.49 -18.52
C ALA A 315 7.55 27.75 -18.44
N ARG A 316 7.55 26.40 -18.46
CA ARG A 316 6.33 25.57 -18.33
C ARG A 316 5.88 25.35 -16.88
N VAL A 317 6.61 25.86 -15.88
CA VAL A 317 6.20 25.80 -14.46
C VAL A 317 5.07 26.78 -14.17
N GLU A 318 5.06 27.97 -14.78
CA GLU A 318 4.09 29.03 -14.47
C GLU A 318 2.64 28.77 -14.98
N PRO A 319 2.39 28.19 -16.18
CA PRO A 319 1.03 28.05 -16.70
C PRO A 319 0.08 27.20 -15.81
N PRO A 320 0.47 26.04 -15.25
CA PRO A 320 -0.38 25.30 -14.32
C PRO A 320 -0.69 26.09 -13.03
N LEU A 321 0.27 26.88 -12.53
CA LEU A 321 0.06 27.74 -11.37
C LEU A 321 -0.97 28.85 -11.64
N LYS A 322 -0.94 29.46 -12.83
CA LYS A 322 -1.99 30.41 -13.27
C LYS A 322 -3.35 29.74 -13.34
N ALA A 323 -3.43 28.63 -14.08
CA ALA A 323 -4.68 27.93 -14.33
C ALA A 323 -5.34 27.39 -13.05
N VAL A 324 -4.58 26.97 -12.03
CA VAL A 324 -5.18 26.46 -10.78
C VAL A 324 -5.82 27.58 -9.96
N MET A 325 -5.23 28.78 -9.97
CA MET A 325 -5.76 29.93 -9.22
C MET A 325 -7.03 30.49 -9.86
N GLU A 326 -7.05 30.55 -11.20
CA GLU A 326 -8.24 30.89 -11.98
C GLU A 326 -9.36 29.87 -11.76
N GLN A 327 -9.08 28.57 -11.86
CA GLN A 327 -10.09 27.52 -11.64
C GLN A 327 -10.56 27.40 -10.19
N ALA A 328 -9.73 27.75 -9.20
CA ALA A 328 -10.14 27.82 -7.80
C ALA A 328 -10.90 29.12 -7.47
N ASN A 329 -10.89 30.11 -8.37
CA ASN A 329 -11.38 31.47 -8.16
C ASN A 329 -10.83 32.11 -6.87
N LEU A 330 -9.49 32.06 -6.71
CA LEU A 330 -8.76 32.63 -5.57
C LEU A 330 -7.70 33.62 -6.04
N GLN A 331 -7.38 34.59 -5.18
CA GLN A 331 -6.22 35.47 -5.35
C GLN A 331 -5.01 34.92 -4.59
N ARG A 332 -3.82 35.51 -4.81
CA ARG A 332 -2.56 35.01 -4.19
C ARG A 332 -2.59 35.19 -2.67
N GLU A 333 -3.28 36.22 -2.21
CA GLU A 333 -3.45 36.64 -0.83
C GLU A 333 -4.33 35.65 -0.03
N ASP A 334 -5.24 34.93 -0.71
CA ASP A 334 -6.09 33.90 -0.11
C ASP A 334 -5.31 32.62 0.25
N ILE A 335 -4.09 32.44 -0.29
CA ILE A 335 -3.27 31.25 -0.10
C ILE A 335 -2.51 31.33 1.23
N SER A 336 -2.80 30.41 2.14
CA SER A 336 -2.17 30.37 3.47
C SER A 336 -0.75 29.80 3.43
N SER A 337 -0.51 28.72 2.67
CA SER A 337 0.82 28.11 2.48
C SER A 337 0.91 27.35 1.16
N ILE A 338 2.14 27.10 0.69
CA ILE A 338 2.45 26.35 -0.54
C ILE A 338 3.37 25.20 -0.15
N GLU A 339 2.89 23.96 -0.19
CA GLU A 339 3.70 22.77 0.16
C GLU A 339 4.20 22.10 -1.13
N ILE A 340 5.52 21.88 -1.21
CA ILE A 340 6.15 21.22 -2.37
C ILE A 340 6.55 19.77 -2.06
N VAL A 341 6.31 18.87 -3.01
CA VAL A 341 6.69 17.45 -2.98
C VAL A 341 7.20 16.99 -4.36
N GLY A 342 7.68 15.76 -4.46
CA GLY A 342 8.24 15.20 -5.69
C GLY A 342 9.67 15.65 -5.96
N GLY A 343 10.52 14.71 -6.38
CA GLY A 343 11.97 14.90 -6.40
C GLY A 343 12.51 16.02 -7.29
N THR A 344 11.76 16.48 -8.30
CA THR A 344 12.19 17.54 -9.23
C THR A 344 12.00 18.94 -8.64
N THR A 345 11.12 19.11 -7.65
CA THR A 345 10.98 20.40 -6.91
C THR A 345 12.23 20.76 -6.10
N ARG A 346 13.22 19.87 -6.02
CA ARG A 346 14.54 20.13 -5.40
C ARG A 346 15.43 21.04 -6.25
N ILE A 347 15.17 21.18 -7.55
CA ILE A 347 15.91 22.08 -8.45
C ILE A 347 15.70 23.56 -8.02
N PRO A 348 16.77 24.34 -7.75
CA PRO A 348 16.64 25.72 -7.29
C PRO A 348 15.79 26.62 -8.19
N ALA A 349 16.03 26.63 -9.51
CA ALA A 349 15.22 27.42 -10.44
C ALA A 349 13.71 27.05 -10.43
N VAL A 350 13.34 25.79 -10.17
CA VAL A 350 11.92 25.40 -10.06
C VAL A 350 11.28 26.04 -8.81
N LYS A 351 12.00 26.03 -7.67
CA LYS A 351 11.57 26.71 -6.44
C LYS A 351 11.44 28.22 -6.62
N GLU A 352 12.39 28.83 -7.35
CA GLU A 352 12.38 30.25 -7.65
C GLU A 352 11.15 30.64 -8.48
N GLN A 353 10.82 29.89 -9.55
CA GLN A 353 9.62 30.16 -10.36
C GLN A 353 8.32 30.07 -9.53
N ILE A 354 8.21 29.08 -8.65
CA ILE A 354 7.05 28.93 -7.75
C ILE A 354 6.97 30.12 -6.78
N THR A 355 8.07 30.45 -6.10
CA THR A 355 8.15 31.55 -5.12
C THR A 355 7.85 32.90 -5.77
N LYS A 356 8.39 33.13 -6.97
CA LYS A 356 8.16 34.32 -7.79
C LYS A 356 6.72 34.44 -8.28
N PHE A 357 6.05 33.32 -8.61
CA PHE A 357 4.65 33.34 -8.99
C PHE A 357 3.74 33.72 -7.81
N PHE A 358 3.92 33.10 -6.64
CA PHE A 358 3.06 33.37 -5.48
C PHE A 358 3.46 34.61 -4.66
N LEU A 359 4.66 35.14 -4.85
CA LEU A 359 5.27 36.18 -4.01
C LEU A 359 5.33 35.77 -2.52
N LYS A 360 5.54 34.48 -2.28
CA LYS A 360 5.44 33.84 -0.96
C LYS A 360 6.35 32.63 -0.85
N ASP A 361 6.94 32.46 0.33
CA ASP A 361 7.85 31.34 0.61
C ASP A 361 7.16 29.98 0.50
N ILE A 362 7.86 29.05 -0.14
CA ILE A 362 7.48 27.65 -0.21
C ILE A 362 7.75 26.93 1.13
N SER A 363 6.85 26.03 1.48
CA SER A 363 6.91 25.17 2.65
C SER A 363 7.34 23.76 2.27
N THR A 364 8.10 23.13 3.17
CA THR A 364 8.56 21.74 3.07
C THR A 364 8.26 21.00 4.37
N THR A 365 7.03 21.13 4.89
CA THR A 365 6.65 20.49 6.17
C THR A 365 6.38 18.99 6.02
N LEU A 366 6.23 18.54 4.78
CA LEU A 366 6.05 17.15 4.38
C LEU A 366 7.36 16.59 3.83
N ASN A 367 7.60 15.29 4.02
CA ASN A 367 8.69 14.59 3.32
C ASN A 367 8.31 14.47 1.83
N ALA A 368 9.07 15.15 0.97
CA ALA A 368 8.80 15.27 -0.46
C ALA A 368 8.77 13.95 -1.25
N ASP A 369 9.40 12.89 -0.74
CA ASP A 369 9.40 11.56 -1.39
C ASP A 369 8.33 10.62 -0.80
N GLU A 370 7.94 10.81 0.46
CA GLU A 370 7.11 9.85 1.20
C GLU A 370 5.66 10.28 1.40
N ALA A 371 5.34 11.56 1.20
CA ALA A 371 4.04 12.15 1.51
C ALA A 371 2.88 11.43 0.81
N VAL A 372 3.05 11.05 -0.46
CA VAL A 372 2.03 10.33 -1.25
C VAL A 372 1.72 8.97 -0.63
N ALA A 373 2.74 8.13 -0.40
CA ALA A 373 2.55 6.79 0.18
C ALA A 373 1.92 6.86 1.57
N ARG A 374 2.38 7.79 2.42
CA ARG A 374 1.79 8.01 3.76
C ARG A 374 0.33 8.46 3.66
N GLY A 375 -0.02 9.30 2.70
CA GLY A 375 -1.40 9.68 2.38
C GLY A 375 -2.26 8.49 1.97
N CYS A 376 -1.77 7.64 1.05
CA CYS A 376 -2.44 6.40 0.67
C CYS A 376 -2.66 5.47 1.88
N ALA A 377 -1.67 5.34 2.77
CA ALA A 377 -1.79 4.47 3.94
C ALA A 377 -2.76 5.03 4.99
N LEU A 378 -2.82 6.36 5.17
CA LEU A 378 -3.86 7.02 5.96
C LEU A 378 -5.27 6.77 5.38
N GLN A 379 -5.43 6.88 4.07
CA GLN A 379 -6.69 6.58 3.40
C GLN A 379 -7.07 5.09 3.53
N CYS A 380 -6.10 4.18 3.46
CA CYS A 380 -6.30 2.75 3.69
C CYS A 380 -6.72 2.47 5.15
N ALA A 381 -6.15 3.19 6.11
CA ALA A 381 -6.53 3.11 7.52
C ALA A 381 -7.98 3.61 7.74
N ILE A 382 -8.37 4.73 7.13
CA ILE A 382 -9.74 5.29 7.20
C ILE A 382 -10.78 4.32 6.62
N LEU A 383 -10.42 3.58 5.56
CA LEU A 383 -11.29 2.57 4.94
C LEU A 383 -11.28 1.22 5.68
N SER A 384 -10.39 1.02 6.67
CA SER A 384 -10.25 -0.25 7.37
C SER A 384 -11.18 -0.34 8.58
N PRO A 385 -12.07 -1.35 8.67
CA PRO A 385 -12.90 -1.54 9.87
C PRO A 385 -12.09 -1.95 11.11
N ALA A 386 -10.81 -2.31 10.94
CA ALA A 386 -9.92 -2.74 12.02
C ALA A 386 -9.14 -1.60 12.68
N PHE A 387 -9.08 -0.41 12.07
CA PHE A 387 -8.29 0.72 12.55
C PHE A 387 -9.18 1.94 12.84
N LYS A 388 -9.20 2.38 14.10
CA LYS A 388 -9.91 3.62 14.48
C LYS A 388 -9.02 4.83 14.25
N VAL A 389 -9.17 5.47 13.10
CA VAL A 389 -8.49 6.72 12.74
C VAL A 389 -9.31 7.93 13.20
N ARG A 390 -8.68 9.09 13.36
CA ARG A 390 -9.37 10.39 13.51
C ARG A 390 -10.31 10.60 12.33
N GLU A 391 -11.56 10.95 12.58
CA GLU A 391 -12.52 11.27 11.53
C GLU A 391 -12.01 12.45 10.68
N PHE A 392 -11.90 12.21 9.37
CA PHE A 392 -11.40 13.18 8.41
C PHE A 392 -12.11 12.99 7.07
N SER A 393 -13.01 13.91 6.73
CA SER A 393 -13.77 13.89 5.49
C SER A 393 -12.93 14.43 4.32
N ILE A 394 -12.93 13.71 3.20
CA ILE A 394 -12.18 14.09 1.99
C ILE A 394 -13.16 14.20 0.83
N THR A 395 -13.27 15.40 0.25
CA THR A 395 -13.92 15.63 -1.04
C THR A 395 -12.84 15.86 -2.09
N ASP A 396 -12.70 14.90 -2.99
CA ASP A 396 -11.77 14.93 -4.14
C ASP A 396 -12.52 15.50 -5.36
N ILE A 397 -11.84 15.64 -6.50
CA ILE A 397 -12.41 16.13 -7.76
C ILE A 397 -12.00 15.26 -8.95
N VAL A 398 -12.79 15.30 -10.04
CA VAL A 398 -12.36 14.82 -11.37
C VAL A 398 -11.90 15.99 -12.24
N PRO A 399 -10.71 15.92 -12.89
CA PRO A 399 -10.14 17.04 -13.63
C PRO A 399 -10.78 17.28 -15.00
N TYR A 400 -11.65 16.38 -15.47
CA TYR A 400 -12.24 16.41 -16.81
C TYR A 400 -13.76 16.46 -16.73
N SER A 401 -14.37 17.27 -17.60
CA SER A 401 -15.80 17.25 -17.85
C SER A 401 -16.21 15.99 -18.63
N VAL A 402 -17.42 15.51 -18.37
CA VAL A 402 -17.99 14.32 -19.00
C VAL A 402 -19.39 14.67 -19.54
N THR A 403 -19.59 14.41 -20.82
CA THR A 403 -20.87 14.53 -21.52
C THR A 403 -21.43 13.15 -21.84
N LEU A 404 -22.76 13.03 -21.78
CA LEU A 404 -23.50 11.92 -22.35
C LEU A 404 -24.15 12.33 -23.67
N ARG A 405 -24.08 11.45 -24.68
CA ARG A 405 -24.80 11.55 -25.95
C ARG A 405 -25.75 10.37 -26.11
N TRP A 406 -26.92 10.61 -26.69
CA TRP A 406 -27.91 9.58 -27.03
C TRP A 406 -28.70 9.96 -28.29
N LYS A 407 -29.28 8.97 -28.97
CA LYS A 407 -30.21 9.22 -30.08
C LYS A 407 -31.55 9.71 -29.53
N THR A 408 -32.12 10.79 -30.06
CA THR A 408 -33.48 11.24 -29.69
C THR A 408 -34.55 10.44 -30.42
N SER A 409 -35.82 10.79 -30.22
CA SER A 409 -36.98 10.14 -30.85
C SER A 409 -37.58 10.95 -32.00
N PHE A 410 -36.93 12.05 -32.37
CA PHE A 410 -37.27 12.92 -33.49
C PHE A 410 -36.14 12.85 -34.52
N GLU A 411 -36.45 13.00 -35.80
CA GLU A 411 -35.58 12.69 -36.96
C GLU A 411 -34.13 13.18 -36.78
N ASP A 412 -33.18 12.24 -36.88
CA ASP A 412 -31.71 12.39 -36.80
C ASP A 412 -31.11 13.24 -35.65
N GLY A 413 -31.93 13.70 -34.70
CA GLY A 413 -31.49 14.50 -33.56
C GLY A 413 -30.69 13.67 -32.56
N THR A 414 -29.49 14.13 -32.20
CA THR A 414 -28.74 13.65 -31.02
C THR A 414 -29.02 14.55 -29.83
N GLY A 415 -29.20 13.94 -28.65
CA GLY A 415 -29.33 14.63 -27.38
C GLY A 415 -28.01 14.55 -26.63
N GLU A 416 -27.54 15.67 -26.09
CA GLU A 416 -26.34 15.75 -25.28
C GLU A 416 -26.62 16.41 -23.92
N CYS A 417 -25.89 15.99 -22.88
CA CYS A 417 -25.92 16.65 -21.57
C CYS A 417 -24.57 16.48 -20.86
N GLU A 418 -23.96 17.60 -20.45
CA GLU A 418 -22.84 17.57 -19.52
C GLU A 418 -23.34 17.06 -18.15
N VAL A 419 -22.80 15.92 -17.73
CA VAL A 419 -23.21 15.25 -16.50
C VAL A 419 -22.33 15.66 -15.32
N PHE A 420 -21.03 15.83 -15.58
CA PHE A 420 -20.03 16.28 -14.63
C PHE A 420 -19.19 17.34 -15.32
N CYS A 421 -19.10 18.54 -14.74
CA CYS A 421 -18.23 19.60 -15.25
C CYS A 421 -16.75 19.38 -14.86
N LYS A 422 -15.86 20.24 -15.34
CA LYS A 422 -14.46 20.26 -14.91
C LYS A 422 -14.34 20.50 -13.40
N ASN A 423 -13.41 19.80 -12.75
CA ASN A 423 -13.20 19.83 -11.29
C ASN A 423 -14.45 19.45 -10.47
N HIS A 424 -15.38 18.67 -11.04
CA HIS A 424 -16.59 18.25 -10.32
C HIS A 424 -16.21 17.38 -9.09
N PRO A 425 -16.81 17.62 -7.91
CA PRO A 425 -16.60 16.80 -6.71
C PRO A 425 -16.82 15.31 -6.95
N ALA A 426 -15.96 14.47 -6.39
CA ALA A 426 -16.00 13.02 -6.47
C ALA A 426 -15.84 12.38 -5.07
N PRO A 427 -16.57 11.29 -4.74
CA PRO A 427 -17.59 10.62 -5.57
C PRO A 427 -18.92 11.38 -5.63
N PHE A 428 -19.64 11.31 -6.76
CA PHE A 428 -20.97 11.92 -6.91
C PHE A 428 -21.88 11.10 -7.83
N SER A 429 -23.20 11.27 -7.72
CA SER A 429 -24.18 10.63 -8.61
C SER A 429 -25.27 11.59 -9.05
N LYS A 430 -25.57 11.60 -10.36
CA LYS A 430 -26.61 12.42 -11.00
C LYS A 430 -27.68 11.48 -11.58
N VAL A 431 -28.95 11.79 -11.39
CA VAL A 431 -30.06 11.02 -11.99
C VAL A 431 -30.65 11.81 -13.14
N ILE A 432 -30.70 11.17 -14.31
CA ILE A 432 -31.22 11.72 -15.56
C ILE A 432 -32.49 10.95 -15.90
N THR A 433 -33.51 11.63 -16.40
CA THR A 433 -34.78 11.01 -16.79
C THR A 433 -34.92 11.04 -18.31
N PHE A 434 -35.08 9.87 -18.90
CA PHE A 434 -35.35 9.67 -20.32
C PHE A 434 -36.80 9.18 -20.50
N HIS A 435 -37.37 9.49 -21.66
CA HIS A 435 -38.68 9.00 -22.08
C HIS A 435 -38.45 8.18 -23.37
N LYS A 436 -38.63 6.86 -23.30
CA LYS A 436 -38.23 5.91 -24.36
C LYS A 436 -39.22 4.76 -24.48
N LYS A 437 -39.43 4.25 -25.71
CA LYS A 437 -40.28 3.08 -25.98
C LYS A 437 -39.50 1.77 -26.10
N GLU A 438 -38.19 1.86 -26.35
CA GLU A 438 -37.32 0.74 -26.71
C GLU A 438 -35.93 0.88 -26.04
N PRO A 439 -35.11 -0.19 -26.00
CA PRO A 439 -33.72 -0.13 -25.52
C PRO A 439 -32.92 0.97 -26.23
N PHE A 440 -32.04 1.64 -25.48
CA PHE A 440 -31.28 2.77 -26.01
C PHE A 440 -29.86 2.82 -25.46
N GLU A 441 -29.00 3.50 -26.20
CA GLU A 441 -27.58 3.64 -25.89
C GLU A 441 -27.25 5.05 -25.37
N LEU A 442 -26.37 5.10 -24.39
CA LEU A 442 -25.70 6.30 -23.89
C LEU A 442 -24.20 6.19 -24.20
N GLU A 443 -23.68 7.06 -25.06
CA GLU A 443 -22.24 7.24 -25.24
C GLU A 443 -21.73 8.23 -24.19
N ALA A 444 -20.70 7.88 -23.43
CA ALA A 444 -20.00 8.76 -22.51
C ALA A 444 -18.63 9.14 -23.07
N PHE A 445 -18.31 10.43 -23.05
CA PHE A 445 -17.05 10.99 -23.55
C PHE A 445 -16.65 12.25 -22.78
N TYR A 446 -15.37 12.60 -22.82
CA TYR A 446 -14.88 13.87 -22.27
C TYR A 446 -15.30 15.04 -23.17
N THR A 447 -15.79 16.11 -22.58
CA THR A 447 -16.42 17.21 -23.33
C THR A 447 -15.44 18.02 -24.17
N ASP A 448 -14.22 18.25 -23.66
CA ASP A 448 -13.16 18.95 -24.38
C ASP A 448 -11.99 17.98 -24.70
N LEU A 449 -11.67 17.88 -26.00
CA LEU A 449 -10.58 17.08 -26.55
C LEU A 449 -9.19 17.65 -26.22
N PHE A 450 -9.06 18.97 -26.06
CA PHE A 450 -7.77 19.62 -25.85
C PHE A 450 -7.30 19.54 -24.39
N GLU A 451 -8.21 19.28 -23.45
CA GLU A 451 -7.87 19.15 -22.03
C GLU A 451 -7.41 17.74 -21.64
N VAL A 452 -7.78 16.73 -22.43
CA VAL A 452 -7.44 15.33 -22.15
C VAL A 452 -6.10 14.97 -22.83
N PRO A 453 -5.14 14.32 -22.13
CA PRO A 453 -3.84 13.92 -22.71
C PRO A 453 -3.93 12.70 -23.67
N TYR A 454 -5.06 12.54 -24.36
CA TYR A 454 -5.43 11.40 -25.19
C TYR A 454 -6.21 11.85 -26.44
N PRO A 455 -5.95 11.25 -27.62
CA PRO A 455 -6.68 11.60 -28.85
C PRO A 455 -8.09 10.98 -28.95
N ASP A 456 -8.43 10.01 -28.08
CA ASP A 456 -9.75 9.36 -28.05
C ASP A 456 -10.51 9.82 -26.79
N PRO A 457 -11.58 10.62 -26.92
CA PRO A 457 -12.30 11.20 -25.79
C PRO A 457 -13.30 10.22 -25.17
N ARG A 458 -13.54 9.06 -25.79
CA ARG A 458 -14.62 8.15 -25.40
C ARG A 458 -14.24 7.37 -24.16
N ILE A 459 -15.20 7.29 -23.23
CA ILE A 459 -15.14 6.48 -22.01
C ILE A 459 -15.80 5.12 -22.27
N GLY A 460 -16.96 5.12 -22.94
CA GLY A 460 -17.66 3.90 -23.34
C GLY A 460 -19.12 4.12 -23.71
N ILE A 461 -19.77 3.04 -24.14
CA ILE A 461 -21.17 2.98 -24.51
C ILE A 461 -21.92 2.13 -23.48
N PHE A 462 -23.08 2.60 -23.04
CA PHE A 462 -23.93 1.94 -22.06
C PHE A 462 -25.31 1.71 -22.68
N THR A 463 -25.67 0.44 -22.90
CA THR A 463 -26.95 0.05 -23.48
C THR A 463 -27.94 -0.30 -22.37
N ILE A 464 -29.02 0.46 -22.23
CA ILE A 464 -30.11 0.18 -21.28
C ILE A 464 -31.08 -0.78 -21.97
N GLN A 465 -31.20 -1.99 -21.44
CA GLN A 465 -32.00 -3.07 -22.00
C GLN A 465 -33.40 -3.15 -21.36
N ASN A 466 -34.28 -3.96 -21.96
CA ASN A 466 -35.63 -4.26 -21.46
C ASN A 466 -36.51 -3.02 -21.20
N VAL A 467 -36.29 -1.94 -21.97
CA VAL A 467 -37.20 -0.80 -22.03
C VAL A 467 -38.33 -1.16 -23.01
N PHE A 468 -39.56 -1.12 -22.50
CA PHE A 468 -40.80 -1.34 -23.27
C PHE A 468 -41.70 -0.12 -23.11
N PRO A 469 -42.65 0.15 -24.03
CA PRO A 469 -43.63 1.22 -23.84
C PRO A 469 -44.52 0.95 -22.61
N GLN A 470 -45.17 1.99 -22.09
CA GLN A 470 -46.17 1.84 -21.04
C GLN A 470 -47.43 1.13 -21.58
N SER A 471 -48.33 0.70 -20.68
CA SER A 471 -49.54 -0.08 -21.02
C SER A 471 -50.51 0.62 -21.98
N ASP A 472 -50.38 1.95 -22.10
CA ASP A 472 -51.09 2.86 -23.00
C ASP A 472 -50.39 3.06 -24.36
N GLY A 473 -49.21 2.44 -24.56
CA GLY A 473 -48.36 2.60 -25.75
C GLY A 473 -47.41 3.79 -25.69
N ASP A 474 -47.39 4.56 -24.61
CA ASP A 474 -46.58 5.77 -24.48
C ASP A 474 -45.14 5.53 -23.99
N ASN A 475 -44.33 6.59 -24.00
CA ASN A 475 -42.93 6.53 -23.60
C ASN A 475 -42.77 6.13 -22.13
N SER A 476 -42.06 5.03 -21.88
CA SER A 476 -41.62 4.66 -20.54
C SER A 476 -40.67 5.68 -19.95
N LYS A 477 -40.96 6.08 -18.70
CA LYS A 477 -40.15 7.00 -17.92
C LYS A 477 -38.98 6.24 -17.27
N VAL A 478 -37.82 6.29 -17.92
CA VAL A 478 -36.60 5.62 -17.48
C VAL A 478 -35.72 6.59 -16.69
N LYS A 479 -35.44 6.29 -15.43
CA LYS A 479 -34.43 6.99 -14.63
C LYS A 479 -33.09 6.27 -14.75
N VAL A 480 -32.06 6.98 -15.17
CA VAL A 480 -30.69 6.47 -15.24
C VAL A 480 -29.84 7.24 -14.24
N LYS A 481 -29.16 6.52 -13.34
CA LYS A 481 -28.24 7.07 -12.35
C LYS A 481 -26.82 6.93 -12.84
N VAL A 482 -26.18 8.03 -13.21
CA VAL A 482 -24.77 8.07 -13.58
C VAL A 482 -23.92 8.50 -12.40
N ARG A 483 -22.69 7.99 -12.31
CA ARG A 483 -21.83 8.12 -11.13
C ARG A 483 -20.36 8.21 -11.50
N VAL A 484 -19.66 9.16 -10.89
CA VAL A 484 -18.22 9.09 -10.65
C VAL A 484 -18.01 8.43 -9.29
N ASN A 485 -17.27 7.33 -9.25
CA ASN A 485 -17.04 6.55 -8.04
C ASN A 485 -15.82 7.03 -7.22
N VAL A 486 -15.46 6.33 -6.15
CA VAL A 486 -14.35 6.69 -5.24
C VAL A 486 -12.95 6.63 -5.87
N HIS A 487 -12.82 5.97 -7.03
CA HIS A 487 -11.57 5.89 -7.80
C HIS A 487 -11.46 7.02 -8.85
N GLY A 488 -12.49 7.86 -9.01
CA GLY A 488 -12.59 8.84 -10.10
C GLY A 488 -13.07 8.25 -11.43
N ILE A 489 -13.68 7.05 -11.40
CA ILE A 489 -14.12 6.31 -12.59
C ILE A 489 -15.62 6.54 -12.85
N PHE A 490 -15.98 6.78 -14.11
CA PHE A 490 -17.36 6.96 -14.58
C PHE A 490 -18.09 5.62 -14.74
N SER A 491 -19.39 5.62 -14.46
CA SER A 491 -20.27 4.46 -14.61
C SER A 491 -21.74 4.87 -14.70
N VAL A 492 -22.53 4.09 -15.43
CA VAL A 492 -23.99 4.04 -15.24
C VAL A 492 -24.27 3.05 -14.12
N ALA A 493 -24.64 3.55 -12.94
CA ALA A 493 -24.73 2.76 -11.71
C ALA A 493 -26.05 2.01 -11.54
N SER A 494 -27.15 2.54 -12.10
CA SER A 494 -28.45 1.85 -12.16
C SER A 494 -29.35 2.51 -13.20
N ALA A 495 -30.26 1.74 -13.78
CA ALA A 495 -31.34 2.24 -14.63
C ALA A 495 -32.65 1.61 -14.16
N SER A 496 -33.74 2.36 -14.11
CA SER A 496 -35.05 1.85 -13.70
C SER A 496 -36.20 2.53 -14.42
N VAL A 497 -37.21 1.75 -14.82
CA VAL A 497 -38.48 2.25 -15.38
C VAL A 497 -39.49 2.46 -14.26
N ILE A 498 -40.31 3.51 -14.40
CA ILE A 498 -41.41 3.82 -13.48
C ILE A 498 -42.74 3.51 -14.16
N GLU A 499 -43.44 2.50 -13.65
CA GLU A 499 -44.81 2.16 -14.05
C GLU A 499 -45.83 2.95 -13.21
N LYS A 500 -46.85 3.49 -13.88
CA LYS A 500 -48.07 3.98 -13.22
C LYS A 500 -49.02 2.79 -13.08
N GLN A 501 -49.41 2.41 -11.86
CA GLN A 501 -50.55 1.51 -11.68
C GLN A 501 -51.86 2.29 -11.88
N ASN A 502 -52.65 1.88 -12.87
CA ASN A 502 -54.08 2.17 -12.90
C ASN A 502 -54.76 1.22 -11.89
N LEU A 503 -55.53 1.78 -10.97
CA LEU A 503 -56.41 1.02 -10.08
C LEU A 503 -57.81 0.99 -10.70
N GLU A 504 -58.03 0.06 -11.63
CA GLU A 504 -59.40 -0.35 -11.97
C GLU A 504 -59.82 -1.44 -10.99
N GLY A 505 -60.96 -1.23 -10.33
CA GLY A 505 -61.51 -2.15 -9.34
C GLY A 505 -62.66 -2.94 -9.92
N ASP A 506 -62.65 -4.26 -9.69
CA ASP A 506 -63.82 -5.12 -9.93
C ASP A 506 -65.03 -4.58 -9.15
N TYR A 507 -66.09 -4.23 -9.88
CA TYR A 507 -67.44 -4.16 -9.34
C TYR A 507 -68.29 -5.23 -10.02
N SER A 508 -68.48 -6.35 -9.33
CA SER A 508 -69.64 -7.21 -9.57
C SER A 508 -70.82 -6.61 -8.81
N ASP A 509 -71.83 -6.12 -9.52
CA ASP A 509 -73.16 -5.93 -8.95
C ASP A 509 -74.26 -6.23 -9.97
N ALA A 510 -75.44 -6.57 -9.48
CA ALA A 510 -76.51 -7.20 -10.26
C ALA A 510 -77.75 -6.31 -10.43
N SER A 511 -78.60 -6.67 -11.40
CA SER A 511 -79.95 -6.10 -11.69
C SER A 511 -79.96 -4.61 -12.15
N MET A 512 -80.42 -4.31 -13.37
CA MET A 512 -81.83 -4.03 -13.74
C MET A 512 -82.39 -2.76 -13.04
N GLU A 513 -83.05 -1.81 -13.71
CA GLU A 513 -83.63 -1.81 -15.07
C GLU A 513 -83.83 -0.35 -15.56
N THR A 514 -83.88 -0.14 -16.90
CA THR A 514 -84.57 0.95 -17.67
C THR A 514 -84.47 2.45 -17.24
N GLU A 515 -84.45 3.46 -18.13
CA GLU A 515 -84.95 3.52 -19.50
C GLU A 515 -84.34 4.68 -20.37
N THR A 516 -84.46 4.52 -21.69
CA THR A 516 -84.54 5.56 -22.76
C THR A 516 -83.52 6.72 -22.90
N SER A 517 -82.53 6.45 -23.75
CA SER A 517 -81.83 7.38 -24.65
C SER A 517 -82.70 8.32 -25.51
N PHE A 518 -82.17 9.46 -25.99
CA PHE A 518 -82.02 9.75 -27.45
C PHE A 518 -81.25 11.06 -27.78
N LYS A 519 -80.40 10.99 -28.84
CA LYS A 519 -80.00 12.01 -29.86
C LYS A 519 -79.67 13.45 -29.42
N SER A 520 -78.45 13.99 -29.59
CA SER A 520 -77.72 14.32 -30.84
C SER A 520 -78.35 15.41 -31.71
N GLU A 521 -77.68 16.56 -31.88
CA GLU A 521 -77.32 17.14 -33.19
C GLU A 521 -76.38 18.35 -33.09
N ASN A 522 -75.74 18.69 -34.22
CA ASN A 522 -74.69 19.72 -34.36
C ASN A 522 -75.27 21.12 -34.61
N LYS A 523 -74.51 22.18 -34.30
CA LYS A 523 -73.82 23.01 -35.33
C LYS A 523 -73.05 24.23 -34.79
N ASP A 524 -71.87 24.38 -35.36
CA ASP A 524 -71.15 25.59 -35.78
C ASP A 524 -71.82 26.97 -35.59
N ASP A 525 -71.03 27.95 -35.15
CA ASP A 525 -70.83 29.16 -35.98
C ASP A 525 -69.42 29.80 -35.76
N VAL A 526 -68.96 30.59 -36.73
CA VAL A 526 -67.55 31.04 -36.85
C VAL A 526 -67.46 32.55 -37.09
N ASP A 527 -66.64 33.25 -36.28
CA ASP A 527 -65.95 34.54 -36.57
C ASP A 527 -65.21 34.99 -35.28
N LYS A 528 -64.04 35.67 -35.27
CA LYS A 528 -63.14 36.19 -36.33
C LYS A 528 -61.76 36.55 -35.73
N MET A 529 -60.69 36.49 -36.55
CA MET A 529 -59.49 37.39 -36.66
C MET A 529 -58.84 38.02 -35.38
N GLN A 530 -57.52 38.22 -35.23
CA GLN A 530 -56.27 38.06 -36.02
C GLN A 530 -55.07 38.06 -35.01
N VAL A 531 -53.96 37.30 -35.15
CA VAL A 531 -52.71 37.56 -35.96
C VAL A 531 -51.96 38.81 -35.46
N ASP A 532 -50.64 38.87 -35.14
CA ASP A 532 -49.36 38.23 -35.59
C ASP A 532 -48.51 37.68 -34.39
N GLN A 533 -47.53 36.76 -34.48
CA GLN A 533 -46.18 36.78 -35.14
C GLN A 533 -45.24 37.92 -34.64
N GLU A 534 -43.92 37.76 -34.39
CA GLU A 534 -42.93 36.73 -34.76
C GLU A 534 -41.66 36.70 -33.83
N GLU A 535 -40.85 35.64 -33.98
CA GLU A 535 -39.42 35.38 -33.66
C GLU A 535 -38.51 36.21 -32.70
N GLY A 536 -37.74 35.47 -31.86
CA GLY A 536 -36.27 35.39 -31.95
C GLY A 536 -35.35 36.40 -31.21
N GLY A 537 -34.51 35.93 -30.26
CA GLY A 537 -33.35 36.71 -29.77
C GLY A 537 -32.61 36.17 -28.53
N HIS A 538 -31.28 36.11 -28.57
CA HIS A 538 -30.39 35.73 -27.45
C HIS A 538 -30.21 36.82 -26.37
N GLN A 539 -30.09 36.43 -25.10
CA GLN A 539 -29.26 37.08 -24.06
C GLN A 539 -29.06 36.11 -22.86
N LYS A 540 -27.83 35.70 -22.52
CA LYS A 540 -26.90 36.35 -21.58
C LYS A 540 -27.52 36.73 -20.22
N CYS A 541 -27.28 35.89 -19.21
CA CYS A 541 -27.59 36.20 -17.81
C CYS A 541 -26.47 37.03 -17.18
N HIS A 542 -26.68 38.34 -17.02
CA HIS A 542 -26.05 39.12 -15.94
C HIS A 542 -27.03 39.17 -14.76
N ALA A 543 -26.52 38.96 -13.54
CA ALA A 543 -27.27 39.17 -12.32
C ALA A 543 -26.61 40.31 -11.55
N GLU A 544 -27.26 41.48 -11.53
CA GLU A 544 -26.98 42.55 -10.59
C GLU A 544 -27.90 42.40 -9.38
N HIS A 545 -27.38 42.62 -8.18
CA HIS A 545 -28.12 42.47 -6.93
C HIS A 545 -27.62 43.49 -5.90
N THR A 546 -28.52 44.40 -5.48
CA THR A 546 -28.31 45.36 -4.38
C THR A 546 -29.68 45.92 -3.94
N PRO A 547 -29.82 46.51 -2.73
CA PRO A 547 -30.21 45.72 -1.56
C PRO A 547 -31.40 46.32 -0.78
N GLU A 548 -31.92 45.61 0.22
CA GLU A 548 -32.68 46.23 1.32
C GLU A 548 -32.26 45.65 2.68
N GLU A 549 -32.12 46.54 3.66
CA GLU A 549 -31.63 46.27 5.03
C GLU A 549 -32.79 46.15 6.06
N GLU A 550 -32.48 45.51 7.18
CA GLU A 550 -32.96 45.66 8.59
C GLU A 550 -34.31 46.40 8.89
N ILE A 551 -35.11 46.02 9.91
CA ILE A 551 -34.80 46.24 11.35
C ILE A 551 -35.68 45.33 12.26
N ASP A 552 -35.00 44.52 13.08
CA ASP A 552 -35.12 44.33 14.54
C ASP A 552 -36.48 44.11 15.29
N HIS A 553 -36.61 43.02 16.07
CA HIS A 553 -36.45 43.01 17.55
C HIS A 553 -37.05 41.77 18.31
N THR A 554 -36.27 41.26 19.27
CA THR A 554 -36.65 40.57 20.53
C THR A 554 -37.40 39.21 20.55
N GLY A 555 -36.71 38.16 21.07
CA GLY A 555 -36.89 37.81 22.49
C GLY A 555 -37.80 36.63 22.94
N ALA A 556 -37.19 35.44 23.08
CA ALA A 556 -37.28 34.53 24.25
C ALA A 556 -38.41 33.47 24.45
N LYS A 557 -37.92 32.23 24.69
CA LYS A 557 -38.40 31.15 25.61
C LYS A 557 -39.39 30.06 25.14
N THR A 558 -39.29 28.93 25.86
CA THR A 558 -39.61 27.53 25.47
C THR A 558 -40.76 26.88 26.25
N LYS A 559 -41.54 26.02 25.55
CA LYS A 559 -42.29 24.80 26.04
C LYS A 559 -43.45 24.99 27.06
N PRO A 560 -44.41 24.04 27.19
CA PRO A 560 -44.93 23.02 26.25
C PRO A 560 -46.50 22.91 26.18
N THR A 561 -46.98 21.95 25.37
CA THR A 561 -48.34 21.35 25.12
C THR A 561 -49.26 21.01 26.33
N PRO A 562 -50.52 20.51 26.17
CA PRO A 562 -51.40 20.30 24.97
C PRO A 562 -52.90 20.72 25.10
N SER A 563 -53.69 20.75 24.00
CA SER A 563 -54.95 19.94 23.81
C SER A 563 -55.84 20.36 22.62
N ASP A 564 -56.21 19.36 21.79
CA ASP A 564 -57.46 19.13 21.02
C ASP A 564 -58.19 20.18 20.12
N LYS A 565 -58.19 19.83 18.81
CA LYS A 565 -59.34 19.78 17.85
C LYS A 565 -60.03 21.09 17.38
N GLN A 566 -59.88 21.38 16.08
CA GLN A 566 -60.90 20.98 15.08
C GLN A 566 -60.38 21.08 13.62
N ASP A 567 -60.89 20.19 12.75
CA ASP A 567 -60.46 20.02 11.36
C ASP A 567 -61.09 21.03 10.39
N GLN A 568 -60.31 21.51 9.40
CA GLN A 568 -60.83 21.76 8.05
C GLN A 568 -59.91 21.19 6.96
N LEU A 569 -60.50 20.26 6.22
CA LEU A 569 -60.04 19.53 5.05
C LEU A 569 -59.12 20.31 4.08
N ASN A 570 -57.87 19.85 3.95
CA ASN A 570 -57.09 20.03 2.73
C ASN A 570 -57.15 18.75 1.88
N GLN A 571 -57.63 18.86 0.65
CA GLN A 571 -57.74 17.72 -0.28
C GLN A 571 -56.35 17.18 -0.63
N THR A 572 -55.97 16.06 -0.02
CA THR A 572 -54.73 15.37 -0.33
C THR A 572 -54.94 14.48 -1.54
N ILE A 573 -54.47 14.92 -2.72
CA ILE A 573 -54.40 14.06 -3.91
C ILE A 573 -53.52 12.85 -3.55
N LYS A 574 -54.12 11.66 -3.49
CA LYS A 574 -53.40 10.40 -3.26
C LYS A 574 -52.43 10.16 -4.42
N LYS A 575 -51.14 10.40 -4.20
CA LYS A 575 -50.08 9.92 -5.11
C LYS A 575 -50.18 8.41 -5.24
N GLY A 576 -50.50 7.92 -6.44
CA GLY A 576 -50.49 6.49 -6.74
C GLY A 576 -49.12 5.87 -6.45
N LYS A 577 -49.11 4.64 -5.94
CA LYS A 577 -47.86 3.90 -5.69
C LYS A 577 -47.22 3.50 -7.03
N ALA A 578 -46.30 4.33 -7.51
CA ALA A 578 -45.54 4.01 -8.72
C ALA A 578 -44.54 2.90 -8.43
N LYS A 579 -44.53 1.85 -9.26
CA LYS A 579 -43.59 0.73 -9.15
C LYS A 579 -42.33 1.06 -9.94
N SER A 580 -41.17 0.89 -9.31
CA SER A 580 -39.86 1.00 -9.98
C SER A 580 -39.38 -0.40 -10.34
N ILE A 581 -39.00 -0.63 -11.58
CA ILE A 581 -38.42 -1.89 -12.07
C ILE A 581 -37.02 -1.59 -12.57
N ASP A 582 -36.02 -2.31 -12.05
CA ASP A 582 -34.63 -2.13 -12.46
C ASP A 582 -34.37 -2.78 -13.83
N LEU A 583 -33.57 -2.10 -14.65
CA LEU A 583 -33.27 -2.46 -16.02
C LEU A 583 -31.82 -2.93 -16.16
N PRO A 584 -31.54 -4.02 -16.90
CA PRO A 584 -30.17 -4.43 -17.19
C PRO A 584 -29.41 -3.36 -17.98
N ILE A 585 -28.13 -3.18 -17.65
CA ILE A 585 -27.22 -2.28 -18.36
C ILE A 585 -26.06 -3.10 -18.90
N HIS A 586 -25.88 -3.10 -20.21
CA HIS A 586 -24.65 -3.59 -20.84
C HIS A 586 -23.66 -2.44 -20.99
N SER A 587 -22.39 -2.65 -20.64
CA SER A 587 -21.35 -1.62 -20.70
C SER A 587 -20.21 -2.05 -21.61
N SER A 588 -20.00 -1.33 -22.72
CA SER A 588 -18.86 -1.49 -23.63
C SER A 588 -17.88 -0.35 -23.39
N LEU A 589 -16.84 -0.62 -22.60
CA LEU A 589 -15.93 0.39 -22.06
C LEU A 589 -14.62 0.44 -22.85
N CYS A 590 -14.16 1.65 -23.16
CA CYS A 590 -13.00 1.86 -24.03
C CYS A 590 -11.72 1.27 -23.39
N ARG A 591 -11.16 0.24 -24.05
CA ARG A 591 -9.89 -0.41 -23.69
C ARG A 591 -9.85 -1.08 -22.30
N GLN A 592 -10.98 -1.29 -21.64
CA GLN A 592 -11.02 -2.10 -20.43
C GLN A 592 -10.74 -3.58 -20.78
N LEU A 593 -9.91 -4.24 -19.97
CA LEU A 593 -9.72 -5.70 -20.08
C LEU A 593 -10.96 -6.44 -19.57
N GLY A 594 -11.41 -7.45 -20.32
CA GLY A 594 -12.45 -8.38 -19.87
C GLY A 594 -11.95 -9.28 -18.73
N GLN A 595 -12.86 -9.73 -17.87
CA GLN A 595 -12.48 -10.48 -16.66
C GLN A 595 -11.73 -11.78 -16.98
N ASP A 596 -12.08 -12.50 -18.05
CA ASP A 596 -11.39 -13.73 -18.45
C ASP A 596 -9.92 -13.50 -18.81
N LEU A 597 -9.62 -12.36 -19.43
CA LEU A 597 -8.24 -11.96 -19.76
C LEU A 597 -7.46 -11.56 -18.49
N ILE A 598 -8.11 -10.86 -17.55
CA ILE A 598 -7.52 -10.56 -16.23
C ILE A 598 -7.24 -11.86 -15.47
N ASN A 599 -8.17 -12.83 -15.48
CA ASN A 599 -8.00 -14.14 -14.84
C ASN A 599 -6.82 -14.92 -15.46
N SER A 600 -6.67 -14.89 -16.79
CA SER A 600 -5.49 -15.45 -17.47
C SER A 600 -4.19 -14.75 -17.06
N TYR A 601 -4.21 -13.42 -16.87
CA TYR A 601 -3.06 -12.67 -16.39
C TYR A 601 -2.70 -12.98 -14.93
N ILE A 602 -3.69 -13.20 -14.06
CA ILE A 602 -3.50 -13.68 -12.67
C ILE A 602 -2.84 -15.07 -12.67
N GLU A 603 -3.34 -16.00 -13.49
CA GLU A 603 -2.78 -17.35 -13.59
C GLU A 603 -1.32 -17.33 -14.08
N ASN A 604 -1.02 -16.49 -15.08
CA ASN A 604 0.33 -16.30 -15.59
C ASN A 604 1.27 -15.65 -14.56
N GLU A 605 0.81 -14.67 -13.79
CA GLU A 605 1.59 -14.10 -12.68
C GLU A 605 1.88 -15.15 -11.61
N GLY A 606 0.89 -15.98 -11.25
CA GLY A 606 1.08 -17.11 -10.33
C GLY A 606 2.14 -18.11 -10.80
N LYS A 607 2.15 -18.44 -12.11
CA LYS A 607 3.19 -19.29 -12.72
C LYS A 607 4.58 -18.66 -12.64
N MET A 608 4.69 -17.36 -12.94
CA MET A 608 5.97 -16.64 -12.88
C MET A 608 6.50 -16.51 -11.44
N LEU A 609 5.64 -16.21 -10.47
CA LEU A 609 6.01 -16.20 -9.04
C LEU A 609 6.47 -17.58 -8.54
N MET A 610 5.83 -18.66 -9.00
CA MET A 610 6.27 -20.01 -8.66
C MET A 610 7.63 -20.34 -9.29
N GLN A 611 7.87 -19.93 -10.54
CA GLN A 611 9.17 -20.07 -11.20
C GLN A 611 10.27 -19.29 -10.47
N ASP A 612 10.02 -18.02 -10.13
CA ASP A 612 10.95 -17.17 -9.37
C ASP A 612 11.29 -17.81 -8.01
N LYS A 613 10.29 -18.38 -7.33
CA LYS A 613 10.46 -19.10 -6.06
C LYS A 613 11.27 -20.40 -6.21
N LEU A 614 11.00 -21.21 -7.23
CA LEU A 614 11.71 -22.48 -7.45
C LEU A 614 13.21 -22.25 -7.73
N GLU A 615 13.56 -21.26 -8.55
CA GLU A 615 14.97 -20.94 -8.81
C GLU A 615 15.63 -20.33 -7.57
N LYS A 616 14.92 -19.50 -6.78
CA LYS A 616 15.44 -19.03 -5.50
C LYS A 616 15.75 -20.20 -4.56
N GLU A 617 14.82 -21.13 -4.39
CA GLU A 617 15.03 -22.31 -3.53
C GLU A 617 16.14 -23.25 -4.06
N ARG A 618 16.42 -23.24 -5.37
CA ARG A 618 17.56 -23.95 -5.98
C ARG A 618 18.89 -23.26 -5.64
N ASN A 619 18.97 -21.95 -5.79
CA ASN A 619 20.14 -21.16 -5.46
C ASN A 619 20.43 -21.16 -3.95
N ASP A 620 19.41 -21.00 -3.10
CA ASP A 620 19.53 -21.12 -1.65
C ASP A 620 20.08 -22.51 -1.24
N ALA A 621 19.71 -23.58 -1.95
CA ALA A 621 20.26 -24.92 -1.73
C ALA A 621 21.73 -25.06 -2.20
N LYS A 622 22.12 -24.46 -3.32
CA LYS A 622 23.52 -24.41 -3.78
C LYS A 622 24.39 -23.67 -2.76
N ASN A 623 23.96 -22.47 -2.36
CA ASN A 623 24.64 -21.63 -1.38
C ASN A 623 24.79 -22.36 -0.02
N ALA A 624 23.81 -23.16 0.40
CA ALA A 624 23.89 -23.95 1.63
C ALA A 624 24.92 -25.10 1.57
N VAL A 625 25.27 -25.61 0.38
CA VAL A 625 26.41 -26.53 0.20
C VAL A 625 27.71 -25.73 0.28
N GLU A 626 27.81 -24.61 -0.44
CA GLU A 626 28.99 -23.75 -0.50
C GLU A 626 29.38 -23.19 0.88
N GLU A 627 28.42 -22.62 1.63
CA GLU A 627 28.60 -22.15 3.00
C GLU A 627 29.08 -23.26 3.93
N TYR A 628 28.47 -24.45 3.85
CA TYR A 628 28.88 -25.59 4.66
C TYR A 628 30.31 -26.05 4.32
N VAL A 629 30.69 -26.07 3.03
CA VAL A 629 32.05 -26.45 2.62
C VAL A 629 33.08 -25.48 3.18
N TYR A 630 32.84 -24.17 3.05
CA TYR A 630 33.77 -23.15 3.55
C TYR A 630 33.87 -23.12 5.08
N ASP A 631 32.75 -23.10 5.81
CA ASP A 631 32.73 -23.10 7.29
C ASP A 631 33.40 -24.37 7.85
N PHE A 632 33.12 -25.54 7.27
CA PHE A 632 33.67 -26.79 7.77
C PHE A 632 35.17 -26.92 7.49
N ARG A 633 35.65 -26.42 6.34
CA ARG A 633 37.09 -26.42 5.98
C ARG A 633 37.91 -25.53 6.92
N ASP A 634 37.42 -24.34 7.25
CA ASP A 634 38.09 -23.42 8.20
C ASP A 634 38.14 -24.00 9.63
N ARG A 635 37.04 -24.62 10.07
CA ARG A 635 36.96 -25.24 11.41
C ARG A 635 37.75 -26.53 11.57
N LEU A 636 37.97 -27.29 10.47
CA LEU A 636 38.72 -28.56 10.50
C LEU A 636 40.16 -28.40 10.99
N GLY A 637 40.84 -27.34 10.54
CA GLY A 637 42.21 -27.01 10.95
C GLY A 637 42.31 -26.18 12.23
N THR A 638 41.20 -26.00 12.97
CA THR A 638 41.15 -25.15 14.17
C THR A 638 40.35 -25.83 15.29
N VAL A 639 39.06 -25.54 15.41
CA VAL A 639 38.22 -26.01 16.53
C VAL A 639 37.89 -27.50 16.49
N TYR A 640 37.88 -28.12 15.30
CA TYR A 640 37.54 -29.53 15.12
C TYR A 640 38.74 -30.48 15.06
N GLU A 641 39.98 -29.96 14.98
CA GLU A 641 41.21 -30.75 14.87
C GLU A 641 41.30 -31.84 15.96
N ASN A 642 40.94 -31.50 17.20
CA ASN A 642 40.97 -32.41 18.35
C ASN A 642 39.84 -33.47 18.36
N PHE A 643 38.81 -33.34 17.53
CA PHE A 643 37.58 -34.15 17.54
C PHE A 643 37.47 -35.14 16.38
N ILE A 644 38.51 -35.18 15.54
CA ILE A 644 38.63 -36.02 14.34
C ILE A 644 39.95 -36.82 14.38
N THR A 645 40.01 -37.96 13.69
CA THR A 645 41.28 -38.68 13.52
C THR A 645 42.08 -38.05 12.37
N PRO A 646 43.43 -38.09 12.35
CA PRO A 646 44.21 -37.57 11.22
C PRO A 646 43.87 -38.24 9.88
N GLU A 647 43.48 -39.52 9.90
CA GLU A 647 43.03 -40.24 8.70
C GLU A 647 41.69 -39.71 8.18
N ASP A 648 40.71 -39.53 9.07
CA ASP A 648 39.38 -39.05 8.67
C ASP A 648 39.38 -37.56 8.34
N MET A 649 40.30 -36.79 8.93
CA MET A 649 40.58 -35.40 8.54
C MET A 649 41.07 -35.32 7.10
N ASN A 650 42.08 -36.12 6.72
CA ASN A 650 42.56 -36.15 5.35
C ASN A 650 41.47 -36.59 4.35
N LYS A 651 40.64 -37.59 4.71
CA LYS A 651 39.49 -38.02 3.89
C LYS A 651 38.45 -36.90 3.73
N LEU A 652 38.08 -36.23 4.83
CA LEU A 652 37.03 -35.21 4.79
C LEU A 652 37.51 -33.94 4.08
N SER A 653 38.75 -33.51 4.27
CA SER A 653 39.34 -32.40 3.51
C SER A 653 39.30 -32.67 2.00
N ALA A 654 39.66 -33.89 1.56
CA ALA A 654 39.58 -34.27 0.15
C ALA A 654 38.14 -34.31 -0.40
N ILE A 655 37.15 -34.73 0.42
CA ILE A 655 35.72 -34.69 0.05
C ILE A 655 35.22 -33.24 -0.08
N LEU A 656 35.63 -32.36 0.82
CA LEU A 656 35.28 -30.93 0.79
C LEU A 656 35.88 -30.24 -0.43
N GLU A 657 37.17 -30.43 -0.70
CA GLU A 657 37.87 -29.91 -1.89
C GLU A 657 37.26 -30.45 -3.19
N TYR A 658 36.95 -31.74 -3.26
CA TYR A 658 36.22 -32.31 -4.41
C TYR A 658 34.83 -31.67 -4.59
N THR A 659 34.11 -31.38 -3.50
CA THR A 659 32.77 -30.79 -3.58
C THR A 659 32.82 -29.30 -3.95
N GLU A 660 33.85 -28.57 -3.51
CA GLU A 660 34.17 -27.20 -3.93
C GLU A 660 34.44 -27.13 -5.43
N ASN A 661 35.33 -27.98 -5.95
CA ASN A 661 35.60 -28.08 -7.39
C ASN A 661 34.33 -28.47 -8.18
N TRP A 662 33.56 -29.44 -7.68
CA TRP A 662 32.29 -29.84 -8.29
C TRP A 662 31.29 -28.67 -8.38
N LEU A 663 31.17 -27.82 -7.35
CA LEU A 663 30.25 -26.66 -7.36
C LEU A 663 30.53 -25.63 -8.47
N TYR A 664 31.77 -25.52 -8.93
CA TYR A 664 32.19 -24.61 -10.00
C TYR A 664 32.32 -25.28 -11.38
N GLU A 665 32.18 -26.61 -11.46
CA GLU A 665 32.18 -27.40 -12.70
C GLU A 665 30.81 -28.05 -12.95
N GLU A 666 30.69 -29.37 -12.81
CA GLU A 666 29.45 -30.14 -13.08
C GLU A 666 28.26 -29.71 -12.21
N GLY A 667 28.54 -29.18 -11.02
CA GLY A 667 27.59 -28.73 -10.02
C GLY A 667 27.13 -27.29 -10.17
N ASP A 668 27.61 -26.51 -11.15
CA ASP A 668 27.24 -25.10 -11.28
C ASP A 668 25.72 -24.92 -11.48
N ASP A 669 25.12 -25.79 -12.28
CA ASP A 669 23.69 -25.79 -12.61
C ASP A 669 23.04 -27.15 -12.44
N GLN A 670 22.68 -27.49 -11.20
CA GLN A 670 21.98 -28.72 -10.86
C GLN A 670 20.58 -28.47 -10.28
N PRO A 671 19.65 -29.44 -10.40
CA PRO A 671 18.36 -29.37 -9.72
C PRO A 671 18.52 -29.30 -8.19
N LYS A 672 17.60 -28.59 -7.52
CA LYS A 672 17.60 -28.37 -6.06
C LYS A 672 17.90 -29.63 -5.23
N GLN A 673 17.33 -30.77 -5.62
CA GLN A 673 17.49 -32.03 -4.88
C GLN A 673 18.95 -32.51 -4.85
N VAL A 674 19.72 -32.28 -5.92
CA VAL A 674 21.13 -32.69 -5.99
C VAL A 674 21.97 -31.95 -4.94
N TYR A 675 21.76 -30.65 -4.77
CA TYR A 675 22.41 -29.87 -3.70
C TYR A 675 21.98 -30.32 -2.29
N VAL A 676 20.69 -30.63 -2.11
CA VAL A 676 20.17 -31.15 -0.84
C VAL A 676 20.81 -32.50 -0.50
N ASP A 677 20.91 -33.41 -1.47
CA ASP A 677 21.51 -34.73 -1.30
C ASP A 677 23.02 -34.63 -1.05
N LYS A 678 23.73 -33.72 -1.74
CA LYS A 678 25.14 -33.40 -1.47
C LYS A 678 25.37 -32.84 -0.07
N LEU A 679 24.53 -31.90 0.39
CA LEU A 679 24.61 -31.39 1.76
C LEU A 679 24.35 -32.49 2.81
N GLN A 680 23.42 -33.42 2.53
CA GLN A 680 23.20 -34.58 3.40
C GLN A 680 24.38 -35.55 3.38
N GLU A 681 25.03 -35.77 2.24
CA GLU A 681 26.25 -36.57 2.13
C GLU A 681 27.39 -35.98 2.97
N LEU A 682 27.68 -34.69 2.83
CA LEU A 682 28.69 -33.99 3.64
C LEU A 682 28.38 -34.03 5.14
N LYS A 683 27.10 -33.88 5.52
CA LYS A 683 26.67 -33.94 6.93
C LYS A 683 26.84 -35.32 7.56
N LYS A 684 26.81 -36.43 6.81
CA LYS A 684 27.11 -37.77 7.37
C LYS A 684 28.52 -37.83 7.98
N TYR A 685 29.48 -37.12 7.39
CA TYR A 685 30.86 -37.06 7.88
C TYR A 685 31.05 -35.94 8.92
N GLY A 686 30.50 -34.75 8.66
CA GLY A 686 30.74 -33.58 9.51
C GLY A 686 29.91 -33.49 10.79
N GLN A 687 28.65 -33.95 10.76
CA GLN A 687 27.73 -33.84 11.90
C GLN A 687 28.23 -34.57 13.16
N PRO A 688 28.84 -35.79 13.09
CA PRO A 688 29.43 -36.44 14.27
C PRO A 688 30.52 -35.58 14.94
N ILE A 689 31.36 -34.90 14.15
CA ILE A 689 32.45 -34.06 14.66
C ILE A 689 31.90 -32.81 15.35
N GLN A 690 30.92 -32.13 14.72
CA GLN A 690 30.20 -31.01 15.33
C GLN A 690 29.51 -31.40 16.64
N VAL A 691 28.89 -32.58 16.70
CA VAL A 691 28.26 -33.11 17.91
C VAL A 691 29.32 -33.38 18.98
N ARG A 692 30.47 -33.99 18.68
CA ARG A 692 31.55 -34.21 19.65
C ARG A 692 32.09 -32.91 20.23
N TYR A 693 32.31 -31.89 19.39
CA TYR A 693 32.74 -30.55 19.81
C TYR A 693 31.69 -29.88 20.72
N MET A 694 30.44 -29.77 20.27
CA MET A 694 29.36 -29.16 21.05
C MET A 694 29.13 -29.87 22.39
N GLU A 695 29.13 -31.20 22.37
CA GLU A 695 29.01 -32.02 23.57
C GLU A 695 30.26 -31.92 24.47
N HIS A 696 31.44 -31.57 23.95
CA HIS A 696 32.61 -31.30 24.79
C HIS A 696 32.48 -29.98 25.56
N GLU A 697 31.98 -28.93 24.90
CA GLU A 697 31.81 -27.61 25.51
C GLU A 697 30.66 -27.55 26.53
N GLU A 698 29.52 -28.19 26.23
CA GLU A 698 28.30 -28.04 27.04
C GLU A 698 28.15 -29.11 28.15
N ARG A 699 28.69 -30.33 27.95
CA ARG A 699 28.54 -31.43 28.92
C ARG A 699 29.16 -31.14 30.29
N PRO A 700 30.36 -30.50 30.43
CA PRO A 700 30.90 -30.12 31.73
C PRO A 700 29.97 -29.16 32.51
N LYS A 701 29.28 -28.25 31.81
CA LYS A 701 28.31 -27.31 32.40
C LYS A 701 27.10 -28.08 32.92
N ALA A 702 26.50 -28.93 32.08
CA ALA A 702 25.35 -29.76 32.44
C ALA A 702 25.64 -30.73 33.61
N LEU A 703 26.83 -31.36 33.63
CA LEU A 703 27.27 -32.23 34.72
C LEU A 703 27.46 -31.47 36.04
N ASN A 704 28.04 -30.27 35.98
CA ASN A 704 28.22 -29.40 37.14
C ASN A 704 26.86 -28.96 37.71
N ASP A 705 25.91 -28.58 36.87
CA ASP A 705 24.58 -28.16 37.33
C ASP A 705 23.75 -29.31 37.91
N LEU A 706 23.84 -30.53 37.35
CA LEU A 706 23.30 -31.72 37.99
C LEU A 706 23.96 -32.00 39.35
N GLY A 707 25.29 -31.86 39.44
CA GLY A 707 26.04 -31.97 40.69
C GLY A 707 25.59 -30.96 41.76
N LYS A 708 25.39 -29.69 41.39
CA LYS A 708 24.87 -28.65 42.29
C LYS A 708 23.48 -28.98 42.82
N LYS A 709 22.58 -29.48 41.97
CA LYS A 709 21.22 -29.90 42.39
C LYS A 709 21.27 -31.07 43.37
N ILE A 710 22.09 -32.10 43.08
CA ILE A 710 22.32 -33.22 43.99
C ILE A 710 22.81 -32.72 45.34
N GLN A 711 23.81 -31.83 45.37
CA GLN A 711 24.32 -31.23 46.62
C GLN A 711 23.27 -30.39 47.36
N LEU A 712 22.40 -29.67 46.65
CA LEU A 712 21.32 -28.89 47.26
C LEU A 712 20.33 -29.79 47.99
N VAL A 713 19.89 -30.88 47.36
CA VAL A 713 18.97 -31.85 47.97
C VAL A 713 19.65 -32.61 49.12
N MET A 714 20.94 -32.97 49.00
CA MET A 714 21.72 -33.55 50.11
C MET A 714 21.74 -32.63 51.33
N LYS A 715 21.94 -31.32 51.15
CA LYS A 715 21.87 -30.34 52.25
C LYS A 715 20.50 -30.28 52.91
N VAL A 716 19.41 -30.50 52.16
CA VAL A 716 18.06 -30.58 52.75
C VAL A 716 17.90 -31.85 53.59
N ILE A 717 18.40 -32.99 53.14
CA ILE A 717 18.41 -34.25 53.92
C ILE A 717 19.25 -34.10 55.20
N GLU A 718 20.39 -33.40 55.13
CA GLU A 718 21.24 -33.15 56.29
C GLU A 718 20.62 -32.13 57.28
N ALA A 719 19.89 -31.13 56.78
CA ALA A 719 19.09 -30.21 57.59
C ALA A 719 17.91 -30.94 58.28
N TYR A 720 17.26 -31.88 57.59
CA TYR A 720 16.25 -32.77 58.18
C TYR A 720 16.84 -33.63 59.30
N ARG A 721 17.98 -34.30 59.06
CA ARG A 721 18.70 -35.09 60.10
C ARG A 721 19.11 -34.25 61.30
N SER A 722 19.42 -32.98 61.08
CA SER A 722 19.76 -32.00 62.12
C SER A 722 18.54 -31.39 62.82
N LYS A 723 17.32 -31.85 62.52
CA LYS A 723 16.04 -31.35 63.05
C LYS A 723 15.84 -29.85 62.86
N VAL A 724 16.23 -29.32 61.70
CA VAL A 724 15.94 -27.92 61.34
C VAL A 724 14.44 -27.76 61.19
N GLU A 725 13.86 -26.80 61.91
CA GLU A 725 12.42 -26.58 62.11
C GLU A 725 11.59 -26.47 60.81
N ARG A 726 12.25 -26.11 59.69
CA ARG A 726 11.70 -26.03 58.34
C ARG A 726 11.45 -27.38 57.67
N TYR A 727 12.11 -28.45 58.12
CA TYR A 727 12.09 -29.76 57.47
C TYR A 727 11.68 -30.91 58.41
N ASP A 728 11.69 -30.71 59.73
CA ASP A 728 11.36 -31.72 60.76
C ASP A 728 9.95 -32.36 60.61
N HIS A 729 9.06 -31.78 59.79
CA HIS A 729 7.72 -32.29 59.47
C HIS A 729 7.65 -33.23 58.24
N LEU A 730 8.77 -33.48 57.56
CA LEU A 730 8.80 -34.38 56.39
C LEU A 730 8.66 -35.86 56.81
N ASP A 731 7.99 -36.66 55.99
CA ASP A 731 7.76 -38.09 56.27
C ASP A 731 9.11 -38.87 56.19
N PRO A 732 9.52 -39.58 57.26
CA PRO A 732 10.78 -40.33 57.27
C PRO A 732 10.94 -41.31 56.11
N ALA A 733 9.86 -41.98 55.70
CA ALA A 733 9.86 -42.97 54.62
C ALA A 733 9.80 -42.33 53.22
N GLU A 734 9.40 -41.05 53.11
CA GLU A 734 9.59 -40.27 51.88
C GLU A 734 11.03 -39.73 51.79
N VAL A 735 11.59 -39.23 52.90
CA VAL A 735 12.98 -38.73 52.93
C VAL A 735 13.99 -39.84 52.66
N GLU A 736 13.81 -41.06 53.20
CA GLU A 736 14.68 -42.20 52.92
C GLU A 736 14.67 -42.59 51.42
N LYS A 737 13.52 -42.46 50.75
CA LYS A 737 13.41 -42.67 49.29
C LYS A 737 14.14 -41.59 48.51
N VAL A 738 14.04 -40.31 48.94
CA VAL A 738 14.79 -39.20 48.33
C VAL A 738 16.30 -39.40 48.53
N GLU A 739 16.76 -39.81 49.71
CA GLU A 739 18.16 -40.09 49.98
C GLU A 739 18.70 -41.22 49.09
N LYS A 740 17.95 -42.33 48.97
CA LYS A 740 18.32 -43.41 48.07
C LYS A 740 18.39 -42.95 46.61
N TYR A 741 17.39 -42.22 46.13
CA TYR A 741 17.35 -41.71 44.76
C TYR A 741 18.50 -40.74 44.47
N ILE A 742 18.86 -39.90 45.44
CA ILE A 742 20.01 -39.00 45.40
C ILE A 742 21.33 -39.76 45.33
N SER A 743 21.49 -40.81 46.15
CA SER A 743 22.66 -41.70 46.12
C SER A 743 22.79 -42.40 44.77
N ASP A 744 21.70 -42.93 44.22
CA ASP A 744 21.67 -43.58 42.91
C ASP A 744 22.00 -42.58 41.78
N ALA A 745 21.48 -41.35 41.84
CA ALA A 745 21.78 -40.28 40.88
C ALA A 745 23.26 -39.82 40.96
N MET A 746 23.82 -39.72 42.17
CA MET A 746 25.24 -39.37 42.36
C MET A 746 26.19 -40.49 41.93
N SER A 747 25.80 -41.75 42.16
CA SER A 747 26.50 -42.92 41.64
C SER A 747 26.49 -42.95 40.11
N TRP A 748 25.34 -42.67 39.48
CA TRP A 748 25.22 -42.52 38.03
C TRP A 748 26.09 -41.40 37.48
N LEU A 749 26.07 -40.21 38.11
CA LEU A 749 26.88 -39.06 37.71
C LEU A 749 28.37 -39.41 37.72
N ASN A 750 28.86 -39.96 38.84
CA ASN A 750 30.25 -40.38 38.99
C ASN A 750 30.63 -41.49 38.01
N SER A 751 29.75 -42.47 37.77
CA SER A 751 29.98 -43.54 36.80
C SER A 751 30.11 -43.01 35.38
N LYS A 752 29.20 -42.12 34.96
CA LYS A 752 29.22 -41.51 33.62
C LYS A 752 30.41 -40.57 33.43
N MET A 753 30.79 -39.76 34.43
CA MET A 753 32.01 -38.94 34.39
C MET A 753 33.26 -39.80 34.25
N ASN A 754 33.40 -40.85 35.08
CA ASN A 754 34.56 -41.74 35.03
C ASN A 754 34.66 -42.57 33.75
N ALA A 755 33.52 -42.91 33.13
CA ALA A 755 33.50 -43.55 31.82
C ALA A 755 33.86 -42.55 30.70
N GLN A 756 33.36 -41.32 30.77
CA GLN A 756 33.64 -40.28 29.78
C GLN A 756 35.12 -39.85 29.77
N ASN A 757 35.75 -39.76 30.95
CA ASN A 757 37.17 -39.41 31.10
C ASN A 757 38.14 -40.46 30.52
N LYS A 758 37.64 -41.63 30.09
CA LYS A 758 38.44 -42.71 29.47
C LYS A 758 38.35 -42.73 27.93
N LEU A 759 37.46 -41.94 27.33
CA LEU A 759 37.33 -41.83 25.88
C LEU A 759 38.24 -40.73 25.32
N SER A 760 38.68 -40.89 24.07
CA SER A 760 39.28 -39.79 23.33
C SER A 760 38.22 -38.79 22.86
N LEU A 761 38.63 -37.55 22.61
CA LEU A 761 37.77 -36.51 22.03
C LEU A 761 37.26 -36.87 20.62
N THR A 762 37.92 -37.80 19.95
CA THR A 762 37.55 -38.36 18.64
C THR A 762 36.47 -39.44 18.71
N GLN A 763 36.01 -39.83 19.90
CA GLN A 763 34.97 -40.84 20.11
C GLN A 763 33.65 -40.19 20.56
N ASP A 764 32.54 -40.85 20.22
CA ASP A 764 31.21 -40.42 20.64
C ASP A 764 31.05 -40.53 22.17
N PRO A 765 30.40 -39.56 22.84
CA PRO A 765 30.37 -39.51 24.30
C PRO A 765 29.50 -40.59 24.95
N VAL A 766 29.89 -41.00 26.17
CA VAL A 766 29.19 -42.01 26.99
C VAL A 766 27.83 -41.52 27.50
N VAL A 767 27.64 -40.21 27.54
CA VAL A 767 26.40 -39.55 27.92
C VAL A 767 26.30 -38.20 27.19
N ARG A 768 25.14 -37.94 26.60
CA ARG A 768 24.85 -36.67 25.93
C ARG A 768 24.29 -35.63 26.91
N VAL A 769 24.45 -34.34 26.60
CA VAL A 769 23.85 -33.22 27.36
C VAL A 769 22.34 -33.45 27.57
N ALA A 770 21.64 -33.91 26.54
CA ALA A 770 20.20 -34.21 26.62
C ALA A 770 19.86 -35.27 27.69
N GLU A 771 20.67 -36.31 27.86
CA GLU A 771 20.48 -37.33 28.89
C GLU A 771 20.72 -36.76 30.30
N ILE A 772 21.73 -35.90 30.46
CA ILE A 772 22.04 -35.25 31.74
C ILE A 772 20.91 -34.29 32.14
N VAL A 773 20.38 -33.50 31.19
CA VAL A 773 19.26 -32.59 31.41
C VAL A 773 17.97 -33.38 31.72
N ALA A 774 17.71 -34.49 31.02
CA ALA A 774 16.60 -35.38 31.35
C ALA A 774 16.74 -35.94 32.78
N LYS A 775 17.92 -36.45 33.16
CA LYS A 775 18.19 -36.96 34.51
C LYS A 775 18.06 -35.88 35.59
N SER A 776 18.44 -34.64 35.28
CA SER A 776 18.25 -33.46 36.13
C SER A 776 16.77 -33.13 36.34
N LYS A 777 15.94 -33.28 35.31
CA LYS A 777 14.49 -33.08 35.38
C LYS A 777 13.78 -34.20 36.14
N GLU A 778 14.16 -35.46 35.94
CA GLU A 778 13.67 -36.60 36.73
C GLU A 778 13.97 -36.42 38.23
N LEU A 779 15.17 -35.94 38.56
CA LEU A 779 15.59 -35.66 39.94
C LEU A 779 14.75 -34.53 40.56
N ASP A 780 14.51 -33.45 39.83
CA ASP A 780 13.61 -32.37 40.27
C ASP A 780 12.17 -32.87 40.47
N GLU A 781 11.62 -33.63 39.51
CA GLU A 781 10.25 -34.15 39.56
C GLU A 781 10.02 -35.12 40.72
N PHE A 782 11.03 -35.92 41.07
CA PHE A 782 10.97 -36.86 42.20
C PHE A 782 11.21 -36.18 43.55
N CYS A 783 12.23 -35.31 43.65
CA CYS A 783 12.66 -34.77 44.94
C CYS A 783 11.83 -33.54 45.36
N ASN A 784 11.51 -32.63 44.44
CA ASN A 784 10.88 -31.34 44.79
C ASN A 784 9.52 -31.47 45.50
N PRO A 785 8.59 -32.38 45.11
CA PRO A 785 7.32 -32.55 45.80
C PRO A 785 7.47 -33.01 47.26
N ILE A 786 8.57 -33.70 47.59
CA ILE A 786 8.86 -34.23 48.92
C ILE A 786 9.60 -33.17 49.75
N ILE A 787 10.69 -32.59 49.23
CA ILE A 787 11.54 -31.67 50.00
C ILE A 787 10.94 -30.26 50.18
N TYR A 788 9.95 -29.88 49.35
CA TYR A 788 9.21 -28.62 49.48
C TYR A 788 7.77 -28.82 49.97
N LYS A 789 7.42 -29.99 50.51
CA LYS A 789 6.12 -30.27 51.12
C LYS A 789 5.89 -29.28 52.28
N PRO A 790 4.84 -28.44 52.27
CA PRO A 790 4.60 -27.45 53.31
C PRO A 790 4.25 -28.12 54.65
N LYS A 791 4.51 -27.42 55.75
CA LYS A 791 4.21 -27.89 57.11
C LYS A 791 2.68 -27.97 57.29
N PRO A 792 2.12 -29.07 57.85
CA PRO A 792 0.68 -29.16 58.05
C PRO A 792 0.16 -28.07 58.99
N GLU A 793 -0.94 -27.40 58.61
CA GLU A 793 -1.70 -26.55 59.53
C GLU A 793 -2.49 -27.44 60.50
N ILE A 794 -2.58 -27.01 61.76
CA ILE A 794 -3.25 -27.75 62.83
C ILE A 794 -4.72 -27.34 62.86
N GLU A 795 -5.61 -28.16 62.28
CA GLU A 795 -7.05 -28.02 62.50
C GLU A 795 -7.44 -28.56 63.88
N VAL A 796 -8.05 -27.70 64.71
CA VAL A 796 -8.63 -28.09 66.00
C VAL A 796 -10.07 -28.57 65.76
N ALA A 797 -10.36 -29.82 66.09
CA ALA A 797 -11.71 -30.37 65.97
C ALA A 797 -12.66 -29.75 67.02
N GLU A 798 -13.82 -29.24 66.57
CA GLU A 798 -14.90 -28.79 67.47
C GLU A 798 -15.62 -29.98 68.13
N ASP A 799 -15.43 -30.15 69.43
CA ASP A 799 -16.16 -31.13 70.24
C ASP A 799 -17.51 -30.53 70.71
N LYS A 800 -18.63 -30.94 70.09
CA LYS A 800 -19.98 -30.49 70.51
C LYS A 800 -20.48 -31.28 71.72
N ALA A 801 -20.08 -30.82 72.90
CA ALA A 801 -20.52 -31.36 74.18
C ALA A 801 -22.04 -31.23 74.40
N LYS A 802 -22.73 -32.38 74.44
CA LYS A 802 -23.91 -32.57 75.32
C LYS A 802 -23.42 -32.98 76.71
N ALA A 803 -23.02 -32.01 77.54
CA ALA A 803 -23.10 -32.05 79.01
C ALA A 803 -22.58 -30.74 79.62
N ASN A 804 -23.50 -29.92 80.15
CA ASN A 804 -23.30 -28.76 81.04
C ASN A 804 -22.40 -27.60 80.55
N SER A 805 -22.70 -26.31 80.79
CA SER A 805 -23.95 -25.63 81.17
C SER A 805 -23.70 -24.12 81.17
N GLU A 806 -24.61 -23.32 80.58
CA GLU A 806 -24.84 -21.89 80.89
C GLU A 806 -23.69 -20.87 80.63
N HIS A 807 -23.89 -19.55 80.51
CA HIS A 807 -24.97 -18.75 79.88
C HIS A 807 -24.45 -17.28 79.71
N ASN A 808 -24.65 -16.67 78.53
CA ASN A 808 -24.61 -15.22 78.20
C ASN A 808 -23.45 -14.28 78.63
N GLY A 809 -22.81 -13.62 77.65
CA GLY A 809 -22.03 -12.37 77.83
C GLY A 809 -21.23 -11.92 76.58
N PRO A 810 -21.38 -10.69 76.04
CA PRO A 810 -20.79 -10.30 74.74
C PRO A 810 -19.72 -9.18 74.80
N MET A 811 -18.87 -9.03 73.77
CA MET A 811 -18.66 -7.76 73.01
C MET A 811 -17.59 -7.81 71.89
N ASP A 812 -17.66 -6.80 71.02
CA ASP A 812 -16.93 -6.50 69.78
C ASP A 812 -15.38 -6.53 69.80
N GLY A 813 -14.78 -6.68 68.61
CA GLY A 813 -13.35 -6.48 68.36
C GLY A 813 -13.02 -6.26 66.87
N GLN A 814 -12.30 -5.19 66.55
CA GLN A 814 -11.92 -4.78 65.18
C GLN A 814 -10.67 -5.52 64.67
N SER A 815 -10.57 -5.74 63.35
CA SER A 815 -9.30 -5.78 62.62
C SER A 815 -9.51 -5.30 61.18
N GLY A 816 -8.63 -4.42 60.69
CA GLY A 816 -8.79 -3.76 59.39
C GLY A 816 -7.67 -4.09 58.40
N PRO A 817 -7.88 -3.85 57.10
CA PRO A 817 -6.81 -3.71 56.12
C PRO A 817 -6.61 -2.23 55.76
N GLU A 818 -5.42 -1.68 56.00
CA GLU A 818 -5.09 -0.32 55.55
C GLU A 818 -4.48 -0.28 54.15
N THR A 819 -4.90 0.75 53.41
CA THR A 819 -4.46 1.11 52.07
C THR A 819 -3.24 2.04 52.06
N LYS A 820 -2.56 2.08 50.90
CA LYS A 820 -1.98 3.27 50.20
C LYS A 820 -2.44 4.68 50.69
N PRO A 821 -1.75 5.81 50.34
CA PRO A 821 -0.40 6.01 49.75
C PRO A 821 0.38 7.28 50.27
N ASP A 822 1.44 7.67 49.53
CA ASP A 822 1.93 9.04 49.23
C ASP A 822 2.55 9.96 50.32
N ILE A 823 3.81 10.42 50.09
CA ILE A 823 4.24 11.83 49.81
C ILE A 823 5.79 11.95 49.73
N LYS A 824 6.28 13.05 49.13
CA LYS A 824 7.66 13.38 48.69
C LYS A 824 8.67 13.82 49.77
N ASP A 825 9.93 13.88 49.29
CA ASP A 825 10.95 14.93 49.50
C ASP A 825 12.04 14.76 50.60
N SER A 826 12.98 15.71 50.66
CA SER A 826 14.44 15.44 50.69
C SER A 826 15.29 16.22 51.72
N SER A 827 16.59 15.83 51.87
CA SER A 827 17.81 16.67 52.12
C SER A 827 18.74 16.47 53.37
N GLN A 828 20.03 16.18 53.06
CA GLN A 828 21.33 16.77 53.50
C GLN A 828 22.07 16.64 54.88
N HIS A 829 23.43 16.66 54.75
CA HIS A 829 24.56 16.98 55.68
C HIS A 829 25.07 15.92 56.71
N THR A 830 26.37 15.73 57.05
CA THR A 830 27.76 16.05 56.53
C THR A 830 28.79 15.11 57.26
N LYS A 831 30.05 14.80 56.85
CA LYS A 831 31.29 15.64 56.69
C LYS A 831 32.50 14.83 56.10
N SER A 832 33.38 15.51 55.30
CA SER A 832 34.86 15.35 55.05
C SER A 832 35.51 13.95 54.87
N SER A 833 36.49 13.65 53.98
CA SER A 833 37.23 14.33 52.87
C SER A 833 38.29 13.31 52.32
N GLY A 834 38.98 13.41 51.17
CA GLY A 834 39.04 14.37 50.03
C GLY A 834 40.30 14.09 49.14
N GLU A 835 40.36 14.67 47.93
CA GLU A 835 41.49 14.63 46.91
C GLU A 835 41.79 13.25 46.26
N MET A 836 42.25 13.10 45.00
CA MET A 836 42.87 14.03 44.01
C MET A 836 42.57 13.63 42.53
N GLU A 837 42.94 14.51 41.59
CA GLU A 837 42.89 14.61 40.10
C GLU A 837 42.99 13.33 39.20
N MET A 838 42.36 13.34 38.00
CA MET A 838 42.94 13.44 36.61
C MET A 838 44.07 12.45 36.27
N ASP A 839 44.18 11.87 35.05
CA ASP A 839 43.54 12.13 33.73
C ASP A 839 42.78 10.90 33.17
#